data_AF-A0A936NM87-F1
#
_entry.id   AF-A0A936NM87-F1
#
_cell.length_a   1.000
_cell.length_b   1.000
_cell.length_c   1.000
_cell.angle_alpha   90.00
_cell.angle_beta   90.00
_cell.angle_gamma   90.00
#
_symmetry.space_group_name_H-M   'P 1'
#
loop_
_entity.id
_entity.type
_entity.pdbx_description
1 polymer ?
#
loop_
_entity_poly.entity_id
_entity_poly.type
_entity_poly.pdbx_seq_one_letter_code
_entity_poly.pdbx_strand_id
1 'polypeptide(L)'
;MFVLILTFSTLLSCRAEDNQGSLPTNQAANPPAGLPVASHQILWHADGSSPTRGQASIHNWPRLTSGTASCDLSQVSDNNSLPQHAPFGGSTAVHYIQAKCTGGSDGGRIEMVVDMDDQPMSDLGNFGLFWYQPSVSVATAVTLDLATSPSFSQYLRFNWATGGVGRRLIDGWNPITWQTGDHVGYGGGAVESQAFTTFRILLDLRPNSSGTFYVSDFLHGYYAKPQINIWGENNFASVYTHLFPEAQKRNLIGSYCPVTEMLKDPGRVELEGGFTNDQLKEMVAAGWTIGGESTEGLNYLDFHTLETAAADMDQHLTDLQRLGYRRPIFWCYEDAKHNASLDAELAKRGVVAAYSGNIFSDNTGRSLYGGLTNPYNLWAVSGDARSLTEIIAAIDHAVKYGEQLGLEWQRYDQDFDEVADYLVKLREEGKIEIVTVEEMIARHGITKGSPIGPPPGDPPPPPPPPAVLLPFDQVEPTFTRSAALFSGLWTQARTRTVRIAMLGDSQETSPEGKGEVYVPRLQYEAWKRYQNVPETVVAGYQSFGGGAPFGDWLLRGAAARPGPSPTRIPTERLLPGIPAAAHAAPAGPQSVNGQQYGQLMVLEPDARSLNPAAEIPTTNQYFCTQSSVRAEVFAATHPQSGGIFYTARPSDLVPSYSATATIEETAPLSLVDATYIVKSFTTVPLPFNGQRHLQLELLGSLPSALTDIIGARFKSDQCPYGLVIQDLSAAGLSTKEFLSTYRGAGLLFRALGFDAAVLHFGANDSGEGSTAEQFRAETERLIARIRSWAGTPDFPIILMSDPYRKGLNPAQEAEYARYPGALRAIADSDPAVLVINSRRLMDERGWKASQPNRLSDVLLDDVHYTPRGAIELAEEEMKALLGP
;
A
#
# COMPACT_ATOMS: atom_id res chain seq x y z
N MET A 1 -41.41 -43.24 -25.95
CA MET A 1 -42.32 -43.95 -25.02
C MET A 1 -41.50 -44.35 -23.81
N PHE A 2 -41.68 -43.63 -22.68
CA PHE A 2 -41.37 -43.96 -21.25
C PHE A 2 -39.93 -44.48 -20.90
N VAL A 3 -39.12 -43.99 -19.95
CA VAL A 3 -39.21 -43.08 -18.77
C VAL A 3 -37.80 -42.56 -18.43
N LEU A 4 -37.77 -41.37 -17.82
CA LEU A 4 -36.66 -40.62 -17.25
C LEU A 4 -36.41 -41.00 -15.78
N ILE A 5 -35.17 -41.25 -15.34
CA ILE A 5 -34.71 -41.00 -13.94
C ILE A 5 -33.25 -40.54 -13.94
N LEU A 6 -33.01 -39.32 -13.43
CA LEU A 6 -31.72 -38.75 -13.03
C LEU A 6 -31.19 -39.43 -11.76
N THR A 7 -29.88 -39.69 -11.68
CA THR A 7 -29.16 -39.80 -10.40
C THR A 7 -27.79 -39.13 -10.50
N PHE A 8 -27.58 -38.14 -9.63
CA PHE A 8 -26.30 -37.53 -9.30
C PHE A 8 -25.49 -38.50 -8.44
N SER A 9 -24.20 -38.66 -8.72
CA SER A 9 -23.24 -39.36 -7.85
C SER A 9 -22.17 -38.38 -7.40
N THR A 10 -22.05 -38.27 -6.08
CA THR A 10 -21.17 -37.41 -5.30
C THR A 10 -19.72 -37.89 -5.32
N LEU A 11 -18.80 -36.92 -5.30
CA LEU A 11 -17.36 -37.08 -5.19
C LEU A 11 -16.93 -37.25 -3.72
N LEU A 12 -15.99 -38.18 -3.52
CA LEU A 12 -14.87 -38.18 -2.55
C LEU A 12 -15.19 -37.90 -1.07
N SER A 13 -15.37 -38.98 -0.29
CA SER A 13 -15.01 -39.00 1.14
C SER A 13 -13.76 -39.87 1.33
N CYS A 14 -12.68 -39.26 1.85
CA CYS A 14 -11.55 -40.02 2.40
C CYS A 14 -11.92 -40.43 3.82
N ARG A 15 -12.16 -41.74 4.01
CA ARG A 15 -12.18 -42.37 5.33
C ARG A 15 -10.74 -42.41 5.86
N ALA A 16 -10.51 -41.83 7.04
CA ALA A 16 -9.40 -42.22 7.89
C ALA A 16 -9.88 -43.35 8.80
N GLU A 17 -9.22 -44.50 8.73
CA GLU A 17 -9.46 -45.65 9.60
C GLU A 17 -8.86 -45.39 10.98
N ASP A 18 -9.68 -45.55 12.02
CA ASP A 18 -9.24 -45.55 13.41
C ASP A 18 -8.36 -46.79 13.68
N ASN A 19 -7.06 -46.56 13.81
CA ASN A 19 -6.14 -47.54 14.38
C ASN A 19 -6.35 -47.59 15.91
N GLN A 20 -7.03 -48.64 16.37
CA GLN A 20 -7.02 -49.04 17.78
C GLN A 20 -5.63 -49.57 18.18
N GLY A 21 -4.74 -48.65 18.56
CA GLY A 21 -3.51 -48.94 19.28
C GLY A 21 -3.66 -48.52 20.74
N SER A 22 -3.61 -49.49 21.65
CA SER A 22 -3.59 -49.28 23.09
C SER A 22 -2.44 -48.35 23.51
N LEU A 23 -2.74 -47.22 24.15
CA LEU A 23 -1.79 -46.29 24.77
C LEU A 23 -2.07 -46.14 26.28
N PRO A 24 -1.03 -45.81 27.08
CA PRO A 24 -1.02 -45.97 28.52
C PRO A 24 -1.83 -44.89 29.25
N THR A 25 -2.49 -45.32 30.32
CA THR A 25 -3.18 -44.47 31.30
C THR A 25 -2.18 -43.59 32.05
N ASN A 26 -2.00 -42.35 31.62
CA ASN A 26 -1.49 -41.27 32.47
C ASN A 26 -2.69 -40.43 32.94
N GLN A 27 -3.20 -40.73 34.13
CA GLN A 27 -4.06 -39.81 34.88
C GLN A 27 -3.23 -38.56 35.22
N ALA A 28 -3.63 -37.41 34.68
CA ALA A 28 -3.14 -36.12 35.15
C ALA A 28 -3.59 -35.93 36.61
N ALA A 29 -2.65 -35.57 37.48
CA ALA A 29 -2.89 -35.35 38.89
C ALA A 29 -3.84 -34.17 39.12
N ASN A 30 -4.78 -34.33 40.04
CA ASN A 30 -5.55 -33.21 40.59
C ASN A 30 -4.60 -32.10 41.11
N PRO A 31 -5.01 -30.82 41.04
CA PRO A 31 -4.19 -29.73 41.54
C PRO A 31 -3.92 -29.88 43.06
N PRO A 32 -2.82 -29.29 43.57
CA PRO A 32 -2.42 -29.43 44.97
C PRO A 32 -3.53 -28.93 45.90
N ALA A 33 -3.91 -29.75 46.87
CA ALA A 33 -4.85 -29.39 47.92
C ALA A 33 -4.29 -28.19 48.74
N GLY A 34 -4.90 -27.01 48.63
CA GLY A 34 -4.53 -25.87 49.47
C GLY A 34 -4.92 -24.47 49.01
N LEU A 35 -5.31 -24.26 47.75
CA LEU A 35 -5.87 -22.98 47.30
C LEU A 35 -7.40 -23.09 47.25
N PRO A 36 -8.17 -22.15 47.83
CA PRO A 36 -9.61 -22.11 47.64
C PRO A 36 -9.89 -21.81 46.15
N VAL A 37 -10.12 -22.85 45.36
CA VAL A 37 -10.61 -22.71 43.99
C VAL A 37 -12.04 -22.22 44.11
N ALA A 38 -12.29 -20.96 43.71
CA ALA A 38 -13.64 -20.45 43.65
C ALA A 38 -14.38 -21.21 42.54
N SER A 39 -15.57 -21.75 42.82
CA SER A 39 -16.42 -22.33 41.77
C SER A 39 -16.59 -21.31 40.64
N HIS A 40 -16.29 -21.70 39.41
CA HIS A 40 -16.58 -20.89 38.23
C HIS A 40 -18.07 -20.55 38.17
N GLN A 41 -18.42 -19.33 37.81
CA GLN A 41 -19.81 -18.87 37.71
C GLN A 41 -20.05 -18.45 36.25
N ILE A 42 -20.63 -19.34 35.44
CA ILE A 42 -20.68 -19.29 33.95
C ILE A 42 -22.02 -18.75 33.44
N LEU A 43 -22.91 -18.27 34.30
CA LEU A 43 -24.14 -17.61 33.86
C LEU A 43 -24.20 -16.17 34.39
N TRP A 44 -23.73 -15.23 33.57
CA TRP A 44 -23.88 -13.79 33.78
C TRP A 44 -25.02 -13.27 32.91
N HIS A 45 -25.92 -12.49 33.51
CA HIS A 45 -26.96 -11.73 32.81
C HIS A 45 -26.48 -10.28 32.67
N ALA A 46 -26.39 -9.76 31.46
CA ALA A 46 -26.05 -8.35 31.23
C ALA A 46 -27.25 -7.64 30.57
N ASP A 47 -27.71 -6.57 31.19
CA ASP A 47 -28.79 -5.72 30.69
C ASP A 47 -28.30 -4.63 29.70
N GLY A 48 -27.10 -4.82 29.15
CA GLY A 48 -26.47 -3.89 28.21
C GLY A 48 -25.69 -2.74 28.86
N SER A 49 -25.67 -2.61 30.19
CA SER A 49 -24.91 -1.55 30.88
C SER A 49 -23.67 -2.05 31.63
N SER A 50 -23.72 -3.28 32.16
CA SER A 50 -22.60 -3.99 32.81
C SER A 50 -22.93 -5.47 32.98
N PRO A 51 -21.95 -6.39 33.03
CA PRO A 51 -22.22 -7.78 33.41
C PRO A 51 -22.64 -7.83 34.89
N THR A 52 -23.92 -8.08 35.14
CA THR A 52 -24.46 -8.34 36.49
C THR A 52 -24.36 -9.81 36.85
N ARG A 53 -23.96 -10.09 38.10
CA ARG A 53 -23.73 -11.45 38.60
C ARG A 53 -25.02 -12.27 38.58
N GLY A 54 -25.06 -13.29 37.74
CA GLY A 54 -26.14 -14.28 37.75
C GLY A 54 -25.94 -15.35 38.83
N GLN A 55 -26.94 -16.24 38.98
CA GLN A 55 -26.89 -17.35 39.93
C GLN A 55 -25.89 -18.42 39.44
N ALA A 56 -25.06 -18.93 40.35
CA ALA A 56 -24.02 -19.91 40.04
C ALA A 56 -24.61 -21.22 39.49
N SER A 57 -24.02 -21.76 38.41
CA SER A 57 -24.58 -22.91 37.67
C SER A 57 -23.55 -23.96 37.20
N ILE A 58 -22.35 -23.94 37.81
CA ILE A 58 -21.29 -24.94 37.56
C ILE A 58 -20.89 -25.53 38.88
N HIS A 59 -20.79 -26.84 38.82
CA HIS A 59 -20.15 -27.61 39.83
C HIS A 59 -18.78 -28.01 39.31
N ASN A 60 -17.74 -27.64 40.05
CA ASN A 60 -16.34 -28.11 39.93
C ASN A 60 -15.41 -27.36 38.95
N TRP A 61 -14.12 -27.57 39.17
CA TRP A 61 -13.02 -27.10 38.32
C TRP A 61 -12.96 -27.90 37.00
N PRO A 62 -12.60 -27.29 35.85
CA PRO A 62 -12.45 -28.03 34.59
C PRO A 62 -11.50 -29.22 34.72
N ARG A 63 -11.85 -30.34 34.06
CA ARG A 63 -11.03 -31.56 34.02
C ARG A 63 -10.43 -31.77 32.63
N LEU A 64 -9.19 -32.25 32.59
CA LEU A 64 -8.52 -32.72 31.37
C LEU A 64 -8.75 -34.22 31.24
N THR A 65 -9.50 -34.65 30.21
CA THR A 65 -10.00 -36.04 30.14
C THR A 65 -9.33 -36.91 29.07
N SER A 66 -8.67 -36.30 28.08
CA SER A 66 -7.90 -36.99 27.04
C SER A 66 -7.16 -35.97 26.17
N GLY A 67 -5.95 -36.30 25.73
CA GLY A 67 -5.19 -35.47 24.81
C GLY A 67 -3.82 -36.06 24.48
N THR A 68 -3.32 -35.83 23.26
CA THR A 68 -1.92 -36.12 22.88
C THR A 68 -0.98 -34.95 23.22
N ALA A 69 -1.54 -33.86 23.74
CA ALA A 69 -0.85 -32.68 24.23
C ALA A 69 -0.99 -32.53 25.76
N SER A 70 -0.17 -31.68 26.37
CA SER A 70 -0.16 -31.41 27.81
C SER A 70 -0.66 -30.01 28.13
N CYS A 71 -1.41 -29.83 29.23
CA CYS A 71 -1.80 -28.51 29.73
C CYS A 71 -1.82 -28.45 31.25
N ASP A 72 -1.47 -27.28 31.77
CA ASP A 72 -1.71 -26.89 33.15
C ASP A 72 -2.83 -25.85 33.19
N LEU A 73 -3.83 -26.08 34.06
CA LEU A 73 -4.96 -25.17 34.25
C LEU A 73 -4.82 -24.40 35.56
N SER A 74 -5.07 -23.08 35.51
CA SER A 74 -5.15 -22.22 36.69
C SER A 74 -6.24 -21.16 36.53
N GLN A 75 -6.75 -20.63 37.65
CA GLN A 75 -7.73 -19.54 37.62
C GLN A 75 -7.02 -18.20 37.64
N VAL A 76 -7.52 -17.24 36.85
CA VAL A 76 -7.11 -15.85 36.91
C VAL A 76 -8.22 -15.07 37.60
N SER A 77 -7.88 -14.47 38.74
CA SER A 77 -8.75 -13.56 39.51
C SER A 77 -8.21 -12.13 39.56
N ASP A 78 -6.96 -11.92 39.13
CA ASP A 78 -6.35 -10.60 38.94
C ASP A 78 -6.31 -10.25 37.46
N ASN A 79 -7.15 -9.30 37.06
CA ASN A 79 -7.31 -8.91 35.67
C ASN A 79 -6.11 -8.15 35.11
N ASN A 80 -5.17 -7.70 35.96
CA ASN A 80 -3.89 -7.15 35.50
C ASN A 80 -2.96 -8.21 34.88
N SER A 81 -3.22 -9.49 35.13
CA SER A 81 -2.45 -10.60 34.57
C SER A 81 -3.00 -11.15 33.25
N LEU A 82 -4.16 -10.65 32.82
CA LEU A 82 -4.75 -11.02 31.54
C LEU A 82 -3.95 -10.37 30.39
N PRO A 83 -3.96 -10.99 29.19
CA PRO A 83 -3.49 -10.33 27.98
C PRO A 83 -4.20 -9.00 27.78
N GLN A 84 -3.48 -8.04 27.17
CA GLN A 84 -4.01 -6.71 26.88
C GLN A 84 -5.36 -6.79 26.16
N HIS A 85 -6.21 -5.80 26.41
CA HIS A 85 -7.55 -5.69 25.80
C HIS A 85 -8.48 -6.86 26.12
N ALA A 86 -8.36 -7.41 27.34
CA ALA A 86 -9.31 -8.39 27.85
C ALA A 86 -10.75 -7.89 27.70
N PRO A 87 -11.67 -8.74 27.22
CA PRO A 87 -13.10 -8.42 27.13
C PRO A 87 -13.63 -7.78 28.42
N PHE A 88 -14.57 -6.85 28.27
CA PHE A 88 -15.12 -6.07 29.40
C PHE A 88 -14.09 -5.27 30.20
N GLY A 89 -12.99 -4.84 29.57
CA GLY A 89 -11.97 -4.02 30.21
C GLY A 89 -11.27 -4.71 31.38
N GLY A 90 -11.24 -6.04 31.40
CA GLY A 90 -10.79 -6.79 32.57
C GLY A 90 -11.70 -6.55 33.77
N SER A 91 -13.02 -6.60 33.57
CA SER A 91 -14.00 -6.51 34.66
C SER A 91 -13.73 -7.56 35.73
N THR A 92 -13.66 -7.15 37.00
CA THR A 92 -13.48 -8.07 38.15
C THR A 92 -14.66 -9.02 38.35
N ALA A 93 -15.72 -8.83 37.57
CA ALA A 93 -16.89 -9.69 37.57
C ALA A 93 -16.63 -10.99 36.79
N VAL A 94 -15.87 -10.96 35.69
CA VAL A 94 -15.65 -12.12 34.82
C VAL A 94 -14.37 -12.85 35.24
N HIS A 95 -14.43 -14.18 35.38
CA HIS A 95 -13.25 -15.00 35.65
C HIS A 95 -12.72 -15.62 34.35
N TYR A 96 -11.44 -16.00 34.39
CA TYR A 96 -10.79 -16.66 33.27
C TYR A 96 -10.06 -17.92 33.72
N ILE A 97 -10.17 -18.97 32.92
CA ILE A 97 -9.32 -20.16 32.99
C ILE A 97 -8.08 -19.87 32.17
N GLN A 98 -6.91 -19.89 32.80
CA GLN A 98 -5.63 -19.92 32.11
C GLN A 98 -5.26 -21.38 31.83
N ALA A 99 -5.00 -21.70 30.56
CA ALA A 99 -4.53 -23.00 30.12
C ALA A 99 -3.15 -22.84 29.46
N LYS A 100 -2.10 -23.33 30.12
CA LYS A 100 -0.73 -23.34 29.59
C LYS A 100 -0.47 -24.67 28.93
N CYS A 101 -0.41 -24.67 27.61
CA CYS A 101 -0.52 -25.88 26.82
C CYS A 101 0.67 -26.08 25.87
N THR A 102 1.07 -27.33 25.68
CA THR A 102 2.18 -27.73 24.80
C THR A 102 1.80 -28.95 23.96
N GLY A 103 1.91 -28.81 22.64
CA GLY A 103 1.71 -29.87 21.65
C GLY A 103 2.93 -30.79 21.58
N GLY A 104 2.70 -32.08 21.33
CA GLY A 104 3.77 -33.06 21.12
C GLY A 104 4.46 -32.90 19.76
N SER A 105 5.32 -33.84 19.40
CA SER A 105 6.05 -33.86 18.11
C SER A 105 5.15 -33.86 16.89
N ASP A 106 3.94 -34.42 17.00
CA ASP A 106 2.91 -34.46 15.95
C ASP A 106 1.76 -33.49 16.24
N GLY A 107 1.94 -32.59 17.21
CA GLY A 107 0.91 -31.70 17.73
C GLY A 107 0.07 -32.37 18.80
N GLY A 108 -1.19 -31.98 18.91
CA GLY A 108 -2.15 -32.74 19.71
C GLY A 108 -3.39 -31.96 20.14
N ARG A 109 -4.39 -32.70 20.62
CA ARG A 109 -5.64 -32.13 21.11
C ARG A 109 -5.65 -32.05 22.63
N ILE A 110 -6.28 -31.00 23.16
CA ILE A 110 -6.61 -30.85 24.57
C ILE A 110 -8.12 -30.83 24.71
N GLU A 111 -8.64 -31.54 25.69
CA GLU A 111 -10.06 -31.52 26.02
C GLU A 111 -10.26 -31.00 27.44
N MET A 112 -10.80 -29.78 27.54
CA MET A 112 -11.21 -29.17 28.82
C MET A 112 -12.71 -29.39 28.99
N VAL A 113 -13.11 -30.29 29.90
CA VAL A 113 -14.51 -30.63 30.16
C VAL A 113 -15.01 -29.93 31.43
N VAL A 114 -16.19 -29.35 31.34
CA VAL A 114 -16.87 -28.66 32.44
C VAL A 114 -18.30 -29.17 32.53
N ASP A 115 -18.74 -29.52 33.75
CA ASP A 115 -20.13 -29.90 34.01
C ASP A 115 -20.97 -28.63 34.21
N MET A 116 -22.24 -28.63 33.79
CA MET A 116 -23.14 -27.48 33.95
C MET A 116 -24.52 -27.95 34.40
N ASP A 117 -25.32 -27.05 34.99
CA ASP A 117 -26.71 -27.35 35.30
C ASP A 117 -27.52 -27.65 34.03
N ASP A 118 -28.46 -28.60 34.16
CA ASP A 118 -29.35 -29.02 33.08
C ASP A 118 -30.13 -27.83 32.51
N GLN A 119 -29.79 -27.41 31.29
CA GLN A 119 -30.39 -26.23 30.68
C GLN A 119 -30.65 -26.44 29.18
N PRO A 120 -31.86 -26.17 28.67
CA PRO A 120 -32.10 -26.08 27.23
C PRO A 120 -31.40 -24.87 26.62
N MET A 121 -30.73 -25.06 25.47
CA MET A 121 -30.08 -23.94 24.77
C MET A 121 -31.10 -22.90 24.30
N SER A 122 -32.31 -23.34 23.93
CA SER A 122 -33.42 -22.45 23.58
C SER A 122 -33.76 -21.45 24.70
N ASP A 123 -33.52 -21.82 25.95
CA ASP A 123 -33.90 -21.04 27.13
C ASP A 123 -32.80 -20.07 27.57
N LEU A 124 -31.56 -20.28 27.11
CA LEU A 124 -30.44 -19.38 27.36
C LEU A 124 -30.49 -18.09 26.53
N GLY A 125 -31.24 -18.10 25.42
CA GLY A 125 -31.26 -17.00 24.45
C GLY A 125 -29.88 -16.80 23.81
N ASN A 126 -29.41 -15.56 23.72
CA ASN A 126 -28.06 -15.27 23.24
C ASN A 126 -27.03 -15.77 24.25
N PHE A 127 -26.01 -16.52 23.81
CA PHE A 127 -24.90 -16.91 24.69
C PHE A 127 -23.55 -16.85 23.98
N GLY A 128 -22.47 -16.81 24.77
CA GLY A 128 -21.12 -16.92 24.24
C GLY A 128 -20.04 -17.01 25.31
N LEU A 129 -18.80 -17.16 24.87
CA LEU A 129 -17.59 -17.07 25.69
C LEU A 129 -16.48 -16.38 24.89
N PHE A 130 -15.49 -15.85 25.60
CA PHE A 130 -14.27 -15.31 25.01
C PHE A 130 -13.09 -16.22 25.30
N TRP A 131 -12.13 -16.23 24.39
CA TRP A 131 -10.89 -16.90 24.63
C TRP A 131 -9.72 -16.21 23.92
N TYR A 132 -8.53 -16.38 24.47
CA TYR A 132 -7.31 -15.76 23.97
C TYR A 132 -6.45 -16.80 23.22
N GLN A 133 -6.17 -16.52 21.96
CA GLN A 133 -5.22 -17.24 21.12
C GLN A 133 -3.86 -16.52 21.16
N PRO A 134 -2.79 -17.14 21.68
CA PRO A 134 -1.48 -16.50 21.71
C PRO A 134 -0.90 -16.27 20.30
N SER A 135 -1.12 -17.20 19.37
CA SER A 135 -0.84 -17.03 17.93
C SER A 135 -1.43 -18.17 17.11
N VAL A 136 -1.97 -17.94 15.91
CA VAL A 136 -2.46 -18.96 14.94
C VAL A 136 -1.36 -19.91 14.48
N SER A 137 -0.10 -19.61 14.78
CA SER A 137 1.02 -20.53 14.65
C SER A 137 1.06 -21.62 15.73
N VAL A 138 0.30 -21.47 16.83
CA VAL A 138 0.27 -22.40 17.96
C VAL A 138 -0.88 -23.40 17.86
N ALA A 139 -2.07 -22.97 17.46
CA ALA A 139 -3.26 -23.82 17.33
C ALA A 139 -3.87 -23.75 15.92
N THR A 140 -4.48 -24.85 15.46
CA THR A 140 -5.16 -24.95 14.16
C THR A 140 -6.67 -24.80 14.27
N ALA A 141 -7.24 -25.19 15.40
CA ALA A 141 -8.67 -25.04 15.66
C ALA A 141 -8.99 -24.96 17.17
N VAL A 142 -10.14 -24.32 17.45
CA VAL A 142 -10.82 -24.37 18.75
C VAL A 142 -12.27 -24.76 18.52
N THR A 143 -12.73 -25.76 19.27
CA THR A 143 -14.11 -26.24 19.18
C THR A 143 -14.77 -26.22 20.55
N LEU A 144 -15.97 -25.66 20.64
CA LEU A 144 -16.87 -25.84 21.76
C LEU A 144 -17.92 -26.90 21.38
N ASP A 145 -18.00 -27.97 22.16
CA ASP A 145 -19.12 -28.91 22.10
C ASP A 145 -19.97 -28.76 23.37
N LEU A 146 -21.29 -28.55 23.22
CA LEU A 146 -22.29 -28.55 24.29
C LEU A 146 -23.07 -29.87 24.19
N ALA A 147 -23.05 -30.71 25.23
CA ALA A 147 -23.64 -32.05 25.17
C ALA A 147 -24.76 -32.30 26.18
N THR A 148 -25.68 -33.20 25.81
CA THR A 148 -26.79 -33.62 26.67
C THR A 148 -26.36 -34.63 27.74
N SER A 149 -25.14 -35.16 27.64
CA SER A 149 -24.56 -36.03 28.67
C SER A 149 -23.03 -35.95 28.71
N PRO A 150 -22.39 -36.31 29.84
CA PRO A 150 -20.93 -36.40 29.97
C PRO A 150 -20.23 -37.35 28.98
N SER A 151 -21.00 -38.20 28.29
CA SER A 151 -20.47 -39.12 27.27
C SER A 151 -20.26 -38.47 25.89
N PHE A 152 -20.77 -37.24 25.68
CA PHE A 152 -20.77 -36.56 24.39
C PHE A 152 -21.37 -37.40 23.25
N SER A 153 -22.38 -38.24 23.55
CA SER A 153 -23.10 -39.04 22.56
C SER A 153 -24.05 -38.22 21.67
N GLN A 154 -24.57 -37.10 22.21
CA GLN A 154 -25.32 -36.08 21.47
C GLN A 154 -24.82 -34.71 21.89
N TYR A 155 -24.45 -33.87 20.92
CA TYR A 155 -23.90 -32.54 21.18
C TYR A 155 -24.16 -31.54 20.06
N LEU A 156 -24.15 -30.27 20.41
CA LEU A 156 -24.05 -29.12 19.52
C LEU A 156 -22.59 -28.68 19.42
N ARG A 157 -22.15 -28.26 18.24
CA ARG A 157 -20.75 -27.97 17.91
C ARG A 157 -20.58 -26.59 17.31
N PHE A 158 -19.64 -25.86 17.88
CA PHE A 158 -19.18 -24.54 17.45
C PHE A 158 -17.68 -24.62 17.20
N ASN A 159 -17.23 -24.39 15.97
CA ASN A 159 -15.84 -24.65 15.55
C ASN A 159 -15.24 -23.41 14.87
N TRP A 160 -14.04 -23.03 15.30
CA TRP A 160 -13.18 -22.03 14.69
C TRP A 160 -11.89 -22.69 14.22
N ALA A 161 -11.56 -22.51 12.95
CA ALA A 161 -10.39 -23.11 12.34
C ALA A 161 -9.59 -22.10 11.52
N THR A 162 -8.29 -22.35 11.36
CA THR A 162 -7.45 -21.56 10.46
C THR A 162 -7.93 -21.73 9.01
N GLY A 163 -8.37 -20.63 8.38
CA GLY A 163 -8.78 -20.61 6.96
C GLY A 163 -10.26 -20.81 6.68
N GLY A 164 -11.11 -20.96 7.70
CA GLY A 164 -12.57 -21.03 7.53
C GLY A 164 -13.19 -19.65 7.28
N VAL A 165 -14.04 -19.52 6.26
CA VAL A 165 -14.87 -18.33 6.01
C VAL A 165 -15.97 -18.28 7.08
N GLY A 166 -16.06 -17.19 7.84
CA GLY A 166 -17.12 -16.94 8.84
C GLY A 166 -16.76 -17.25 10.30
N ARG A 167 -15.77 -18.14 10.53
CA ARG A 167 -15.33 -18.60 11.86
C ARG A 167 -13.82 -18.76 11.89
N ARG A 168 -13.13 -17.68 11.52
CA ARG A 168 -11.67 -17.67 11.38
C ARG A 168 -11.00 -17.46 12.73
N LEU A 169 -9.97 -18.26 12.98
CA LEU A 169 -9.05 -18.07 14.10
C LEU A 169 -8.15 -16.84 13.88
N ILE A 170 -8.09 -15.92 14.85
CA ILE A 170 -7.16 -14.79 14.85
C ILE A 170 -6.25 -14.80 16.09
N ASP A 171 -5.11 -14.10 16.00
CA ASP A 171 -4.26 -13.82 17.16
C ASP A 171 -5.00 -12.88 18.12
N GLY A 172 -4.85 -13.09 19.43
CA GLY A 172 -5.51 -12.28 20.45
C GLY A 172 -6.85 -12.85 20.92
N TRP A 173 -7.75 -11.97 21.35
CA TRP A 173 -9.05 -12.36 21.89
C TRP A 173 -10.06 -12.69 20.77
N ASN A 174 -10.71 -13.84 20.89
CA ASN A 174 -11.70 -14.39 19.97
C ASN A 174 -12.98 -14.70 20.76
N PRO A 175 -14.18 -14.42 20.24
CA PRO A 175 -15.40 -14.90 20.87
C PRO A 175 -15.98 -16.14 20.17
N ILE A 176 -16.77 -16.89 20.93
CA ILE A 176 -17.67 -17.95 20.48
C ILE A 176 -19.07 -17.51 20.86
N THR A 177 -19.94 -17.27 19.89
CA THR A 177 -21.21 -16.61 20.16
C THR A 177 -22.33 -17.19 19.31
N TRP A 178 -23.53 -17.14 19.85
CA TRP A 178 -24.71 -17.74 19.24
C TRP A 178 -25.97 -17.05 19.70
N GLN A 179 -26.94 -16.95 18.78
CA GLN A 179 -28.32 -16.62 19.07
C GLN A 179 -29.24 -17.74 18.56
N THR A 180 -30.36 -17.94 19.25
CA THR A 180 -31.43 -18.85 18.83
C THR A 180 -31.77 -18.69 17.35
N GLY A 181 -31.70 -19.79 16.61
CA GLY A 181 -31.93 -19.83 15.16
C GLY A 181 -30.66 -19.75 14.30
N ASP A 182 -29.49 -19.51 14.89
CA ASP A 182 -28.21 -19.65 14.19
C ASP A 182 -27.92 -21.11 13.84
N HIS A 183 -27.25 -21.31 12.70
CA HIS A 183 -26.84 -22.65 12.30
C HIS A 183 -25.72 -23.21 13.19
N VAL A 184 -25.98 -24.39 13.77
CA VAL A 184 -25.03 -25.11 14.63
C VAL A 184 -24.80 -26.51 14.07
N GLY A 185 -23.54 -26.96 14.08
CA GLY A 185 -23.23 -28.35 13.75
C GLY A 185 -23.71 -29.26 14.88
N TYR A 186 -24.14 -30.48 14.59
CA TYR A 186 -24.60 -31.40 15.63
C TYR A 186 -24.00 -32.79 15.45
N GLY A 187 -23.77 -33.47 16.58
CA GLY A 187 -23.44 -34.88 16.67
C GLY A 187 -24.57 -35.65 17.33
N GLY A 188 -24.83 -36.88 16.88
CA GLY A 188 -25.80 -37.78 17.53
C GLY A 188 -27.26 -37.32 17.47
N GLY A 189 -27.60 -36.34 16.65
CA GLY A 189 -28.97 -35.82 16.50
C GLY A 189 -29.43 -34.90 17.63
N ALA A 190 -28.50 -34.21 18.30
CA ALA A 190 -28.86 -33.20 19.31
C ALA A 190 -29.73 -32.08 18.70
N VAL A 191 -30.69 -31.60 19.48
CA VAL A 191 -31.53 -30.44 19.14
C VAL A 191 -31.55 -29.43 20.29
N GLU A 192 -31.70 -28.15 19.96
CA GLU A 192 -31.54 -27.02 20.88
C GLU A 192 -32.50 -26.99 22.08
N SER A 193 -33.65 -27.68 21.96
CA SER A 193 -34.67 -27.79 23.01
C SER A 193 -34.38 -28.86 24.06
N GLN A 194 -33.33 -29.67 23.88
CA GLN A 194 -32.91 -30.66 24.87
C GLN A 194 -32.13 -30.00 26.01
N ALA A 195 -32.16 -30.58 27.21
CA ALA A 195 -31.29 -30.15 28.30
C ALA A 195 -29.84 -30.56 28.05
N PHE A 196 -28.93 -29.59 28.12
CA PHE A 196 -27.49 -29.78 28.04
C PHE A 196 -26.90 -29.74 29.45
N THR A 197 -25.96 -30.65 29.72
CA THR A 197 -25.48 -30.95 31.08
C THR A 197 -23.96 -30.85 31.21
N THR A 198 -23.26 -30.71 30.08
CA THR A 198 -21.81 -30.52 30.07
C THR A 198 -21.38 -29.82 28.79
N PHE A 199 -20.21 -29.19 28.84
CA PHE A 199 -19.53 -28.74 27.64
C PHE A 199 -18.06 -29.10 27.68
N ARG A 200 -17.43 -29.12 26.51
CA ARG A 200 -15.98 -29.23 26.38
C ARG A 200 -15.44 -28.21 25.39
N ILE A 201 -14.26 -27.71 25.71
CA ILE A 201 -13.45 -26.89 24.82
C ILE A 201 -12.30 -27.76 24.34
N LEU A 202 -12.23 -27.93 23.02
CA LEU A 202 -11.19 -28.67 22.32
C LEU A 202 -10.20 -27.66 21.74
N LEU A 203 -8.91 -27.80 22.08
CA LEU A 203 -7.83 -27.02 21.47
C LEU A 203 -6.95 -27.95 20.64
N ASP A 204 -6.85 -27.71 19.32
CA ASP A 204 -5.98 -28.45 18.42
C ASP A 204 -4.64 -27.73 18.25
N LEU A 205 -3.58 -28.26 18.84
CA LEU A 205 -2.24 -27.68 18.81
C LEU A 205 -1.39 -28.20 17.65
N ARG A 206 -0.54 -27.32 17.13
CA ARG A 206 0.48 -27.66 16.13
C ARG A 206 1.65 -28.46 16.75
N PRO A 207 2.41 -29.20 15.91
CA PRO A 207 3.67 -29.83 16.31
C PRO A 207 4.64 -28.90 17.04
N ASN A 208 5.09 -29.34 18.21
CA ASN A 208 6.12 -28.67 19.03
C ASN A 208 5.79 -27.20 19.38
N SER A 209 4.51 -26.84 19.44
CA SER A 209 4.09 -25.49 19.82
C SER A 209 3.68 -25.43 21.29
N SER A 210 3.98 -24.31 21.94
CA SER A 210 3.52 -24.00 23.30
C SER A 210 2.83 -22.65 23.31
N GLY A 211 1.77 -22.53 24.10
CA GLY A 211 1.03 -21.28 24.23
C GLY A 211 0.24 -21.20 25.53
N THR A 212 -0.04 -19.98 25.97
CA THR A 212 -0.95 -19.72 27.08
C THR A 212 -2.27 -19.22 26.51
N PHE A 213 -3.34 -19.95 26.80
CA PHE A 213 -4.70 -19.63 26.42
C PHE A 213 -5.43 -19.10 27.64
N TYR A 214 -6.37 -18.21 27.42
CA TYR A 214 -7.32 -17.77 28.44
C TYR A 214 -8.71 -18.06 27.93
N VAL A 215 -9.61 -18.54 28.77
CA VAL A 215 -11.02 -18.79 28.42
C VAL A 215 -11.88 -18.12 29.48
N SER A 216 -12.78 -17.24 29.08
CA SER A 216 -13.70 -16.58 30.01
C SER A 216 -14.77 -17.53 30.52
N ASP A 217 -15.51 -17.08 31.53
CA ASP A 217 -16.83 -17.62 31.85
C ASP A 217 -17.76 -17.54 30.61
N PHE A 218 -18.76 -18.42 30.50
CA PHE A 218 -19.84 -18.20 29.52
C PHE A 218 -20.74 -17.07 30.01
N LEU A 219 -21.41 -16.47 29.05
CA LEU A 219 -22.31 -15.35 29.20
C LEU A 219 -23.59 -15.73 28.48
N HIS A 220 -24.75 -15.40 29.04
CA HIS A 220 -26.05 -15.69 28.42
C HIS A 220 -27.05 -14.56 28.67
N GLY A 221 -28.12 -14.50 27.88
CA GLY A 221 -29.08 -13.38 27.93
C GLY A 221 -28.43 -12.02 27.66
N TYR A 222 -27.24 -12.02 27.06
CA TYR A 222 -26.45 -10.81 26.83
C TYR A 222 -26.97 -10.10 25.58
N TYR A 223 -27.45 -8.88 25.75
CA TYR A 223 -27.70 -7.94 24.67
C TYR A 223 -27.17 -6.57 25.08
N ALA A 224 -26.02 -6.18 24.51
CA ALA A 224 -25.66 -4.77 24.44
C ALA A 224 -26.28 -4.23 23.15
N LYS A 225 -26.99 -3.11 23.24
CA LYS A 225 -27.38 -2.40 22.01
C LYS A 225 -26.10 -2.12 21.23
N PRO A 226 -26.03 -2.50 19.94
CA PRO A 226 -24.84 -2.26 19.17
C PRO A 226 -24.57 -0.76 19.05
N GLN A 227 -23.28 -0.44 19.08
CA GLN A 227 -22.77 0.93 18.96
C GLN A 227 -22.34 1.14 17.51
N ILE A 228 -23.18 1.81 16.75
CA ILE A 228 -22.88 2.19 15.36
C ILE A 228 -22.19 3.54 15.39
N ASN A 229 -21.05 3.66 14.71
CA ASN A 229 -20.39 4.93 14.54
C ASN A 229 -20.22 5.24 13.04
N ILE A 230 -20.45 6.49 12.68
CA ILE A 230 -20.25 6.99 11.32
C ILE A 230 -18.91 7.72 11.34
N TRP A 231 -18.03 7.43 10.38
CA TRP A 231 -16.73 8.07 10.31
C TRP A 231 -16.26 8.31 8.88
N GLY A 232 -15.20 9.10 8.73
CA GLY A 232 -14.54 9.35 7.46
C GLY A 232 -13.11 9.86 7.64
N GLU A 233 -12.36 9.89 6.55
CA GLU A 233 -10.94 10.28 6.50
C GLU A 233 -10.61 11.15 5.27
N ASN A 234 -9.34 11.55 5.10
CA ASN A 234 -8.77 12.13 3.88
C ASN A 234 -9.27 13.48 3.36
N ASN A 235 -9.96 14.25 4.21
CA ASN A 235 -10.39 15.64 3.98
C ASN A 235 -11.28 15.93 2.76
N PHE A 236 -11.87 14.93 2.10
CA PHE A 236 -12.72 15.13 0.93
C PHE A 236 -13.87 16.12 1.17
N ALA A 237 -14.09 17.05 0.23
CA ALA A 237 -15.08 18.13 0.41
C ALA A 237 -16.51 17.61 0.58
N SER A 238 -16.80 16.44 -0.01
CA SER A 238 -18.12 15.78 0.07
C SER A 238 -18.50 15.39 1.49
N VAL A 239 -17.54 15.17 2.38
CA VAL A 239 -17.79 14.95 3.81
C VAL A 239 -18.47 16.17 4.42
N TYR A 240 -17.91 17.37 4.26
CA TYR A 240 -18.50 18.57 4.83
C TYR A 240 -19.72 19.06 4.04
N THR A 241 -19.72 18.91 2.71
CA THR A 241 -20.79 19.47 1.86
C THR A 241 -22.02 18.59 1.74
N HIS A 242 -21.91 17.28 2.01
CA HIS A 242 -23.02 16.33 1.88
C HIS A 242 -23.20 15.47 3.14
N LEU A 243 -22.18 14.69 3.54
CA LEU A 243 -22.28 13.76 4.67
C LEU A 243 -22.70 14.48 5.96
N PHE A 244 -21.99 15.54 6.32
CA PHE A 244 -22.22 16.29 7.55
C PHE A 244 -23.62 16.95 7.58
N PRO A 245 -24.08 17.67 6.54
CA PRO A 245 -25.45 18.19 6.47
C PRO A 245 -26.53 17.10 6.56
N GLU A 246 -26.37 15.98 5.87
CA GLU A 246 -27.37 14.89 5.89
C GLU A 246 -27.42 14.17 7.24
N ALA A 247 -26.27 13.99 7.88
CA ALA A 247 -26.16 13.52 9.26
C ALA A 247 -26.85 14.50 10.23
N GLN A 248 -26.59 15.80 10.09
CA GLN A 248 -27.16 16.83 10.95
C GLN A 248 -28.68 16.91 10.85
N LYS A 249 -29.25 16.81 9.64
CA LYS A 249 -30.73 16.76 9.42
C LYS A 249 -31.40 15.65 10.23
N ARG A 250 -30.70 14.54 10.45
CA ARG A 250 -31.18 13.32 11.12
C ARG A 250 -30.68 13.20 12.57
N ASN A 251 -30.03 14.24 13.09
CA ASN A 251 -29.41 14.26 14.41
C ASN A 251 -28.44 13.07 14.61
N LEU A 252 -27.60 12.83 13.62
CA LEU A 252 -26.53 11.82 13.66
C LEU A 252 -25.20 12.50 13.99
N ILE A 253 -24.41 11.84 14.83
CA ILE A 253 -23.05 12.25 15.20
C ILE A 253 -22.04 11.28 14.61
N GLY A 254 -20.82 11.75 14.36
CA GLY A 254 -19.77 10.96 13.75
C GLY A 254 -18.39 11.22 14.31
N SER A 255 -17.39 10.60 13.69
CA SER A 255 -15.97 10.79 13.97
C SER A 255 -15.23 11.10 12.68
N TYR A 256 -14.10 11.79 12.76
CA TYR A 256 -13.35 12.15 11.56
C TYR A 256 -11.85 12.06 11.78
N CYS A 257 -11.13 11.48 10.83
CA CYS A 257 -9.67 11.32 10.83
C CYS A 257 -9.06 12.21 9.73
N PRO A 258 -8.70 13.46 10.05
CA PRO A 258 -8.26 14.41 9.03
C PRO A 258 -6.77 14.26 8.72
N VAL A 259 -6.41 14.44 7.46
CA VAL A 259 -5.05 14.69 7.00
C VAL A 259 -4.64 16.11 7.38
N THR A 260 -3.69 16.24 8.30
CA THR A 260 -3.33 17.54 8.92
C THR A 260 -2.69 18.52 7.96
N GLU A 261 -1.93 18.05 6.96
CA GLU A 261 -1.27 18.93 5.99
C GLU A 261 -2.27 19.68 5.11
N MET A 262 -3.43 19.08 4.83
CA MET A 262 -4.51 19.75 4.11
C MET A 262 -5.20 20.80 4.99
N LEU A 263 -5.37 20.53 6.30
CA LEU A 263 -6.01 21.47 7.22
C LEU A 263 -5.15 22.70 7.56
N LYS A 264 -3.82 22.58 7.48
CA LYS A 264 -2.90 23.68 7.77
C LYS A 264 -2.86 24.73 6.66
N ASP A 265 -3.22 24.36 5.42
CA ASP A 265 -3.12 25.23 4.25
C ASP A 265 -4.47 25.35 3.51
N PRO A 266 -5.19 26.47 3.68
CA PRO A 266 -6.43 26.74 2.94
C PRO A 266 -6.28 26.72 1.42
N GLY A 267 -5.10 27.05 0.88
CA GLY A 267 -4.85 26.99 -0.57
C GLY A 267 -4.79 25.56 -1.08
N ARG A 268 -4.28 24.63 -0.26
CA ARG A 268 -4.28 23.21 -0.57
C ARG A 268 -5.69 22.60 -0.54
N VAL A 269 -6.54 23.08 0.36
CA VAL A 269 -7.97 22.70 0.40
C VAL A 269 -8.68 22.98 -0.92
N GLU A 270 -8.46 24.18 -1.48
CA GLU A 270 -9.03 24.60 -2.76
C GLU A 270 -8.51 23.77 -3.94
N LEU A 271 -7.21 23.46 -3.92
CA LEU A 271 -6.54 22.69 -4.98
C LEU A 271 -6.92 21.21 -4.99
N GLU A 272 -7.00 20.58 -3.82
CA GLU A 272 -7.21 19.13 -3.69
C GLU A 272 -8.69 18.76 -3.46
N GLY A 273 -9.59 19.75 -3.41
CA GLY A 273 -11.03 19.53 -3.36
C GLY A 273 -11.52 18.98 -2.02
N GLY A 274 -11.03 19.56 -0.92
CA GLY A 274 -11.42 19.16 0.44
C GLY A 274 -12.20 20.21 1.23
N PHE A 275 -12.24 20.06 2.54
CA PHE A 275 -12.78 21.07 3.46
C PHE A 275 -11.72 21.67 4.39
N THR A 276 -12.00 22.88 4.86
CA THR A 276 -11.11 23.73 5.66
C THR A 276 -11.12 23.37 7.15
N ASN A 277 -10.10 23.84 7.88
CA ASN A 277 -10.06 23.70 9.34
C ASN A 277 -11.25 24.36 10.06
N ASP A 278 -11.77 25.48 9.54
CA ASP A 278 -12.94 26.13 10.15
C ASP A 278 -14.22 25.29 9.97
N GLN A 279 -14.36 24.64 8.81
CA GLN A 279 -15.44 23.69 8.55
C GLN A 279 -15.33 22.44 9.45
N LEU A 280 -14.11 21.95 9.70
CA LEU A 280 -13.91 20.86 10.66
C LEU A 280 -14.29 21.27 12.09
N LYS A 281 -13.94 22.49 12.50
CA LYS A 281 -14.36 23.03 13.81
C LYS A 281 -15.87 23.12 13.96
N GLU A 282 -16.59 23.40 12.88
CA GLU A 282 -18.06 23.37 12.87
C GLU A 282 -18.59 21.95 13.12
N MET A 283 -18.01 20.93 12.46
CA MET A 283 -18.36 19.54 12.71
C MET A 283 -18.13 19.15 14.19
N VAL A 284 -16.98 19.56 14.75
CA VAL A 284 -16.66 19.32 16.17
C VAL A 284 -17.64 20.04 17.10
N ALA A 285 -18.00 21.29 16.78
CA ALA A 285 -19.01 22.03 17.53
C ALA A 285 -20.40 21.37 17.49
N ALA A 286 -20.70 20.63 16.41
CA ALA A 286 -21.90 19.82 16.27
C ALA A 286 -21.80 18.43 16.94
N GLY A 287 -20.70 18.14 17.64
CA GLY A 287 -20.52 16.91 18.44
C GLY A 287 -19.71 15.81 17.79
N TRP A 288 -19.08 16.05 16.63
CA TRP A 288 -18.18 15.09 16.01
C TRP A 288 -16.83 15.04 16.76
N THR A 289 -16.20 13.87 16.82
CA THR A 289 -14.87 13.69 17.44
C THR A 289 -13.76 13.51 16.41
N ILE A 290 -12.53 13.89 16.75
CA ILE A 290 -11.38 13.87 15.85
C ILE A 290 -10.43 12.72 16.22
N GLY A 291 -10.13 11.87 15.24
CA GLY A 291 -9.11 10.82 15.32
C GLY A 291 -7.78 11.28 14.74
N GLY A 292 -6.77 10.42 14.85
CA GLY A 292 -5.51 10.60 14.13
C GLY A 292 -5.50 9.84 12.80
N GLU A 293 -4.66 10.29 11.89
CA GLU A 293 -4.39 9.74 10.55
C GLU A 293 -2.91 9.96 10.23
N SER A 294 -2.42 9.53 9.08
CA SER A 294 -1.15 10.07 8.56
C SER A 294 -1.24 11.58 8.26
N THR A 295 -0.11 12.29 8.26
CA THR A 295 -0.12 13.75 7.98
C THR A 295 -0.54 14.08 6.55
N GLU A 296 -0.39 13.14 5.61
CA GLU A 296 -0.56 13.32 4.16
C GLU A 296 -1.56 12.36 3.50
N GLY A 297 -2.24 11.49 4.25
CA GLY A 297 -3.10 10.43 3.68
C GLY A 297 -2.29 9.33 2.99
N LEU A 298 -1.16 8.94 3.58
CA LEU A 298 -0.28 7.86 3.10
C LEU A 298 -0.28 6.69 4.08
N ASN A 299 -0.43 5.48 3.55
CA ASN A 299 -0.38 4.28 4.39
C ASN A 299 1.04 3.98 4.92
N TYR A 300 1.13 3.63 6.19
CA TYR A 300 2.43 3.49 6.84
C TYR A 300 3.26 2.28 6.36
N LEU A 301 2.61 1.21 5.88
CA LEU A 301 3.33 0.00 5.47
C LEU A 301 4.02 0.14 4.10
N ASP A 302 3.42 0.88 3.17
CA ASP A 302 3.97 1.04 1.83
C ASP A 302 4.91 2.25 1.71
N PHE A 303 4.70 3.28 2.55
CA PHE A 303 5.36 4.57 2.41
C PHE A 303 6.34 4.92 3.54
N HIS A 304 6.31 4.21 4.68
CA HIS A 304 7.16 4.51 5.83
C HIS A 304 7.97 3.29 6.29
N THR A 305 9.15 3.55 6.85
CA THR A 305 9.77 2.64 7.82
C THR A 305 9.07 2.78 9.16
N LEU A 306 9.26 1.84 10.11
CA LEU A 306 8.65 1.97 11.44
C LEU A 306 9.08 3.27 12.15
N GLU A 307 10.33 3.70 11.99
CA GLU A 307 10.86 4.94 12.57
C GLU A 307 10.21 6.18 11.94
N THR A 308 10.11 6.21 10.61
CA THR A 308 9.49 7.36 9.91
C THR A 308 7.97 7.38 10.07
N ALA A 309 7.32 6.23 10.29
CA ALA A 309 5.91 6.17 10.65
C ALA A 309 5.69 6.74 12.06
N ALA A 310 6.54 6.36 13.02
CA ALA A 310 6.50 6.89 14.38
C ALA A 310 6.70 8.42 14.40
N ALA A 311 7.63 8.94 13.60
CA ALA A 311 7.85 10.38 13.45
C ALA A 311 6.64 11.10 12.83
N ASP A 312 6.03 10.51 11.80
CA ASP A 312 4.81 11.03 11.17
C ASP A 312 3.64 11.10 12.15
N MET A 313 3.41 10.04 12.93
CA MET A 313 2.40 10.02 13.99
C MET A 313 2.62 11.15 15.02
N ASP A 314 3.86 11.39 15.43
CA ASP A 314 4.19 12.48 16.36
C ASP A 314 3.93 13.86 15.74
N GLN A 315 4.27 14.02 14.45
CA GLN A 315 4.03 15.25 13.70
C GLN A 315 2.53 15.52 13.56
N HIS A 316 1.74 14.51 13.17
CA HIS A 316 0.29 14.59 13.06
C HIS A 316 -0.37 15.03 14.38
N LEU A 317 0.01 14.37 15.48
CA LEU A 317 -0.51 14.69 16.81
C LEU A 317 -0.16 16.13 17.24
N THR A 318 1.03 16.59 16.86
CA THR A 318 1.47 17.97 17.10
C THR A 318 0.65 18.96 16.30
N ASP A 319 0.35 18.65 15.04
CA ASP A 319 -0.42 19.52 14.16
C ASP A 319 -1.88 19.62 14.59
N LEU A 320 -2.53 18.52 14.98
CA LEU A 320 -3.88 18.56 15.55
C LEU A 320 -3.95 19.47 16.78
N GLN A 321 -2.96 19.39 17.67
CA GLN A 321 -2.89 20.28 18.84
C GLN A 321 -2.73 21.75 18.43
N ARG A 322 -1.89 22.06 17.44
CA ARG A 322 -1.71 23.42 16.92
C ARG A 322 -2.99 23.96 16.26
N LEU A 323 -3.76 23.10 15.60
CA LEU A 323 -5.04 23.44 14.98
C LEU A 323 -6.18 23.63 16.00
N GLY A 324 -5.93 23.29 17.27
CA GLY A 324 -6.84 23.51 18.40
C GLY A 324 -7.64 22.27 18.82
N TYR A 325 -7.28 21.08 18.34
CA TYR A 325 -7.97 19.84 18.69
C TYR A 325 -7.37 19.17 19.93
N ARG A 326 -8.19 18.36 20.60
CA ARG A 326 -7.70 17.47 21.65
C ARG A 326 -6.82 16.40 21.03
N ARG A 327 -5.86 15.88 21.81
CA ARG A 327 -5.06 14.74 21.37
C ARG A 327 -5.99 13.55 21.13
N PRO A 328 -6.01 12.97 19.92
CA PRO A 328 -6.89 11.85 19.61
C PRO A 328 -6.49 10.62 20.42
N ILE A 329 -7.49 9.82 20.77
CA ILE A 329 -7.31 8.52 21.45
C ILE A 329 -7.58 7.34 20.52
N PHE A 330 -7.95 7.60 19.27
CA PHE A 330 -8.12 6.60 18.23
C PHE A 330 -7.44 7.04 16.92
N TRP A 331 -7.20 6.08 16.03
CA TRP A 331 -6.50 6.29 14.77
C TRP A 331 -7.26 5.68 13.60
N CYS A 332 -7.10 6.22 12.41
CA CYS A 332 -7.53 5.64 11.16
C CYS A 332 -6.26 5.33 10.36
N TYR A 333 -6.13 4.08 9.91
CA TYR A 333 -5.01 3.69 9.07
C TYR A 333 -5.43 3.81 7.61
N GLU A 334 -4.79 4.71 6.87
CA GLU A 334 -4.90 4.78 5.41
C GLU A 334 -4.79 3.40 4.73
N ASP A 335 -5.65 3.17 3.73
CA ASP A 335 -5.82 1.88 3.02
C ASP A 335 -6.12 0.68 3.93
N ALA A 336 -6.50 0.93 5.19
CA ALA A 336 -6.69 -0.08 6.20
C ALA A 336 -5.40 -0.93 6.47
N LYS A 337 -4.21 -0.40 6.18
CA LYS A 337 -2.95 -1.18 6.27
C LYS A 337 -2.26 -1.00 7.63
N HIS A 338 -2.14 -2.09 8.40
CA HIS A 338 -1.48 -2.08 9.70
C HIS A 338 -0.73 -3.38 10.02
N ASN A 339 0.12 -3.34 11.05
CA ASN A 339 0.74 -4.51 11.67
C ASN A 339 0.99 -4.26 13.17
N ALA A 340 1.34 -5.33 13.90
CA ALA A 340 1.57 -5.25 15.34
C ALA A 340 2.68 -4.26 15.77
N SER A 341 3.64 -3.96 14.89
CA SER A 341 4.69 -2.98 15.19
C SER A 341 4.16 -1.55 15.16
N LEU A 342 3.31 -1.22 14.18
CA LEU A 342 2.63 0.07 14.11
C LEU A 342 1.65 0.25 15.28
N ASP A 343 0.90 -0.79 15.62
CA ASP A 343 -0.03 -0.77 16.75
C ASP A 343 0.73 -0.46 18.07
N ALA A 344 1.93 -1.01 18.23
CA ALA A 344 2.80 -0.71 19.38
C ALA A 344 3.30 0.74 19.39
N GLU A 345 3.56 1.35 18.23
CA GLU A 345 3.93 2.77 18.13
C GLU A 345 2.75 3.69 18.49
N LEU A 346 1.53 3.37 18.05
CA LEU A 346 0.32 4.10 18.44
C LEU A 346 0.07 3.99 19.95
N ALA A 347 0.23 2.79 20.53
CA ALA A 347 0.05 2.56 21.96
C ALA A 347 0.98 3.45 22.82
N LYS A 348 2.25 3.61 22.41
CA LYS A 348 3.21 4.50 23.09
C LYS A 348 2.74 5.96 23.13
N ARG A 349 1.90 6.35 22.18
CA ARG A 349 1.38 7.72 22.01
C ARG A 349 0.04 7.95 22.69
N GLY A 350 -0.49 6.95 23.40
CA GLY A 350 -1.76 7.03 24.13
C GLY A 350 -2.99 6.87 23.24
N VAL A 351 -2.80 6.46 21.98
CA VAL A 351 -3.87 5.94 21.13
C VAL A 351 -4.23 4.56 21.68
N VAL A 352 -5.53 4.25 21.76
CA VAL A 352 -6.01 3.00 22.36
C VAL A 352 -6.86 2.16 21.43
N ALA A 353 -7.21 2.68 20.25
CA ALA A 353 -7.95 1.96 19.21
C ALA A 353 -7.62 2.52 17.81
N ALA A 354 -7.87 1.74 16.77
CA ALA A 354 -7.72 2.16 15.39
C ALA A 354 -8.63 1.40 14.41
N TYR A 355 -9.05 2.06 13.34
CA TYR A 355 -9.61 1.43 12.15
C TYR A 355 -8.49 0.90 11.26
N SER A 356 -8.57 -0.36 10.87
CA SER A 356 -7.64 -1.01 9.92
C SER A 356 -8.36 -2.11 9.14
N GLY A 357 -7.62 -2.82 8.27
CA GLY A 357 -7.80 -4.01 7.40
C GLY A 357 -9.17 -4.52 6.98
N ASN A 358 -10.23 -3.84 7.35
CA ASN A 358 -11.50 -4.46 7.70
C ASN A 358 -12.69 -3.72 7.10
N ILE A 359 -12.42 -2.53 6.57
CA ILE A 359 -13.29 -1.67 5.76
C ILE A 359 -13.96 -2.43 4.60
N PHE A 360 -13.34 -3.53 4.13
CA PHE A 360 -13.82 -4.37 3.04
C PHE A 360 -14.17 -5.81 3.46
N SER A 361 -14.28 -6.15 4.75
CA SER A 361 -14.54 -7.55 5.17
C SER A 361 -16.01 -7.97 5.06
N ASP A 362 -16.24 -9.25 4.72
CA ASP A 362 -17.52 -9.88 4.38
C ASP A 362 -18.24 -10.53 5.57
N ASN A 363 -18.26 -9.89 6.75
CA ASN A 363 -18.82 -10.43 8.01
C ASN A 363 -18.06 -11.64 8.60
N THR A 364 -16.86 -11.99 8.12
CA THR A 364 -16.27 -13.30 8.43
C THR A 364 -15.35 -13.33 9.66
N GLY A 365 -15.95 -13.41 10.85
CA GLY A 365 -15.31 -13.99 12.04
C GLY A 365 -14.57 -13.01 12.97
N ARG A 366 -15.19 -11.89 13.33
CA ARG A 366 -14.64 -10.94 14.32
C ARG A 366 -15.61 -10.76 15.49
N SER A 367 -15.28 -9.87 16.43
CA SER A 367 -15.70 -10.07 17.82
C SER A 367 -17.16 -9.73 18.13
N LEU A 368 -18.00 -10.72 17.89
CA LEU A 368 -19.46 -10.76 18.05
C LEU A 368 -20.04 -10.18 19.34
N TYR A 369 -19.29 -10.07 20.45
CA TYR A 369 -19.83 -9.51 21.69
C TYR A 369 -18.69 -8.84 22.51
N GLY A 370 -19.04 -7.91 23.41
CA GLY A 370 -18.28 -7.54 24.62
C GLY A 370 -16.79 -7.12 24.51
N GLY A 371 -16.54 -5.82 24.29
CA GLY A 371 -15.20 -5.21 24.38
C GLY A 371 -14.48 -5.12 23.03
N LEU A 372 -13.50 -4.22 22.92
CA LEU A 372 -12.68 -4.08 21.71
C LEU A 372 -11.54 -5.10 21.75
N THR A 373 -11.86 -6.37 21.48
CA THR A 373 -10.93 -7.53 21.51
C THR A 373 -9.73 -7.40 20.56
N ASN A 374 -9.85 -6.56 19.52
CA ASN A 374 -8.72 -6.09 18.72
C ASN A 374 -8.89 -4.59 18.47
N PRO A 375 -8.46 -3.73 19.41
CA PRO A 375 -8.82 -2.33 19.35
C PRO A 375 -8.13 -1.60 18.22
N TYR A 376 -6.99 -2.08 17.70
CA TYR A 376 -6.32 -1.51 16.51
C TYR A 376 -6.81 -2.10 15.19
N ASN A 377 -7.92 -2.84 15.23
CA ASN A 377 -8.56 -3.42 14.07
C ASN A 377 -10.08 -3.48 14.26
N LEU A 378 -10.64 -2.31 14.58
CA LEU A 378 -12.08 -2.13 14.73
C LEU A 378 -12.82 -2.61 13.48
N TRP A 379 -14.00 -3.22 13.66
CA TRP A 379 -14.84 -3.63 12.56
C TRP A 379 -15.51 -2.42 11.94
N ALA A 380 -15.31 -2.23 10.63
CA ALA A 380 -15.94 -1.19 9.85
C ALA A 380 -16.34 -1.72 8.47
N VAL A 381 -17.27 -1.02 7.81
CA VAL A 381 -17.67 -1.24 6.42
C VAL A 381 -17.59 0.10 5.67
N SER A 382 -16.93 0.12 4.51
CA SER A 382 -16.96 1.29 3.62
C SER A 382 -18.31 1.40 2.92
N GLY A 383 -18.98 2.54 3.16
CA GLY A 383 -20.17 2.96 2.45
C GLY A 383 -19.90 3.31 0.99
N ASP A 384 -18.71 3.85 0.68
CA ASP A 384 -18.32 4.23 -0.69
C ASP A 384 -18.07 3.00 -1.59
N ALA A 385 -17.72 1.86 -1.00
CA ALA A 385 -17.27 0.67 -1.73
C ALA A 385 -18.26 -0.50 -1.72
N ARG A 386 -19.39 -0.38 -1.02
CA ARG A 386 -20.36 -1.47 -0.83
C ARG A 386 -21.76 -1.07 -1.27
N SER A 387 -22.51 -2.04 -1.75
CA SER A 387 -23.92 -1.80 -2.09
C SER A 387 -24.74 -1.57 -0.82
N LEU A 388 -25.83 -0.79 -0.94
CA LEU A 388 -26.81 -0.61 0.15
C LEU A 388 -27.21 -1.94 0.80
N THR A 389 -27.42 -3.01 0.01
CA THR A 389 -27.82 -4.31 0.55
C THR A 389 -26.74 -4.92 1.46
N GLU A 390 -25.46 -4.80 1.10
CA GLU A 390 -24.35 -5.29 1.92
C GLU A 390 -24.21 -4.46 3.20
N ILE A 391 -24.37 -3.13 3.13
CA ILE A 391 -24.30 -2.24 4.30
C ILE A 391 -25.44 -2.56 5.28
N ILE A 392 -26.68 -2.68 4.77
CA ILE A 392 -27.83 -3.05 5.59
C ILE A 392 -27.63 -4.44 6.21
N ALA A 393 -27.09 -5.40 5.47
CA ALA A 393 -26.78 -6.73 6.02
C ALA A 393 -25.74 -6.67 7.15
N ALA A 394 -24.74 -5.79 7.08
CA ALA A 394 -23.78 -5.57 8.16
C ALA A 394 -24.43 -4.89 9.38
N ILE A 395 -25.30 -3.90 9.17
CA ILE A 395 -26.06 -3.26 10.26
C ILE A 395 -26.98 -4.28 10.93
N ASP A 396 -27.72 -5.08 10.16
CA ASP A 396 -28.59 -6.14 10.69
C ASP A 396 -27.79 -7.19 11.45
N HIS A 397 -26.58 -7.51 10.99
CA HIS A 397 -25.65 -8.36 11.71
C HIS A 397 -25.29 -7.74 13.08
N ALA A 398 -24.91 -6.45 13.11
CA ALA A 398 -24.61 -5.76 14.37
C ALA A 398 -25.84 -5.68 15.30
N VAL A 399 -27.04 -5.42 14.77
CA VAL A 399 -28.32 -5.47 15.52
C VAL A 399 -28.56 -6.84 16.13
N LYS A 400 -28.30 -7.89 15.37
CA LYS A 400 -28.51 -9.27 15.78
C LYS A 400 -27.56 -9.68 16.91
N TYR A 401 -26.28 -9.32 16.80
CA TYR A 401 -25.23 -9.77 17.70
C TYR A 401 -24.75 -8.74 18.74
N GLY A 402 -25.21 -7.49 18.72
CA GLY A 402 -24.93 -6.51 19.79
C GLY A 402 -23.49 -5.99 19.84
N GLU A 403 -22.89 -5.77 18.67
CA GLU A 403 -21.49 -5.36 18.46
C GLU A 403 -21.27 -3.84 18.31
N GLN A 404 -20.01 -3.40 18.21
CA GLN A 404 -19.70 -2.12 17.57
C GLN A 404 -19.57 -2.29 16.05
N LEU A 405 -19.99 -1.29 15.27
CA LEU A 405 -19.77 -1.25 13.82
C LEU A 405 -19.44 0.18 13.38
N GLY A 406 -18.28 0.35 12.74
CA GLY A 406 -17.94 1.57 12.02
C GLY A 406 -18.54 1.55 10.61
N LEU A 407 -19.11 2.68 10.19
CA LEU A 407 -19.55 2.90 8.81
C LEU A 407 -18.76 4.08 8.26
N GLU A 408 -17.95 3.82 7.24
CA GLU A 408 -17.03 4.81 6.69
C GLU A 408 -17.60 5.44 5.42
N TRP A 409 -17.56 6.77 5.32
CA TRP A 409 -17.72 7.49 4.05
C TRP A 409 -16.56 8.48 3.87
N GLN A 410 -15.77 8.27 2.83
CA GLN A 410 -14.72 9.20 2.40
C GLN A 410 -15.27 10.12 1.30
N ARG A 411 -16.00 9.58 0.34
CA ARG A 411 -16.56 10.30 -0.80
C ARG A 411 -18.05 10.06 -0.79
N TYR A 412 -18.86 11.09 -0.53
CA TYR A 412 -20.33 10.97 -0.60
C TYR A 412 -20.80 10.64 -2.03
N ASP A 413 -20.65 9.38 -2.45
CA ASP A 413 -20.87 8.94 -3.82
C ASP A 413 -22.06 7.99 -3.94
N GLN A 414 -22.48 7.30 -2.87
CA GLN A 414 -23.61 6.35 -2.89
C GLN A 414 -24.36 6.22 -1.54
N ASP A 415 -25.70 6.10 -1.62
CA ASP A 415 -26.67 5.51 -0.67
C ASP A 415 -26.65 5.92 0.82
N PHE A 416 -25.91 6.97 1.23
CA PHE A 416 -25.87 7.38 2.64
C PHE A 416 -27.24 7.79 3.19
N ASP A 417 -28.09 8.45 2.39
CA ASP A 417 -29.42 8.89 2.83
C ASP A 417 -30.29 7.72 3.26
N GLU A 418 -30.33 6.65 2.45
CA GLU A 418 -31.06 5.42 2.72
C GLU A 418 -30.51 4.69 3.96
N VAL A 419 -29.17 4.66 4.12
CA VAL A 419 -28.55 4.07 5.30
C VAL A 419 -28.85 4.91 6.54
N ALA A 420 -28.76 6.23 6.45
CA ALA A 420 -29.05 7.15 7.56
C ALA A 420 -30.52 7.03 8.01
N ASP A 421 -31.47 6.95 7.07
CA ASP A 421 -32.88 6.71 7.36
C ASP A 421 -33.09 5.36 8.07
N TYR A 422 -32.37 4.32 7.63
CA TYR A 422 -32.40 3.02 8.28
C TYR A 422 -31.85 3.05 9.71
N LEU A 423 -30.72 3.73 9.93
CA LEU A 423 -30.12 3.92 11.25
C LEU A 423 -31.04 4.71 12.19
N VAL A 424 -31.69 5.77 11.70
CA VAL A 424 -32.68 6.55 12.47
C VAL A 424 -33.84 5.65 12.91
N LYS A 425 -34.40 4.86 11.98
CA LYS A 425 -35.47 3.91 12.30
C LYS A 425 -35.04 2.92 13.38
N LEU A 426 -33.87 2.30 13.24
CA LEU A 426 -33.37 1.34 14.23
C LEU A 426 -33.11 1.99 15.60
N ARG A 427 -32.59 3.22 15.62
CA ARG A 427 -32.38 4.00 16.85
C ARG A 427 -33.71 4.31 17.54
N GLU A 428 -34.74 4.73 16.79
CA GLU A 428 -36.08 5.01 17.31
C GLU A 428 -36.80 3.75 17.82
N GLU A 429 -36.57 2.61 17.17
CA GLU A 429 -36.99 1.28 17.65
C GLU A 429 -36.19 0.81 18.89
N GLY A 430 -35.16 1.56 19.30
CA GLY A 430 -34.31 1.24 20.44
C GLY A 430 -33.36 0.06 20.20
N LYS A 431 -33.12 -0.31 18.94
CA LYS A 431 -32.31 -1.47 18.52
C LYS A 431 -30.83 -1.18 18.37
N ILE A 432 -30.43 0.08 18.21
CA ILE A 432 -29.03 0.49 18.10
C ILE A 432 -28.79 1.78 18.89
N GLU A 433 -27.53 2.08 19.13
CA GLU A 433 -27.07 3.39 19.57
C GLU A 433 -26.09 3.95 18.55
N ILE A 434 -26.22 5.23 18.24
CA ILE A 434 -25.33 5.93 17.31
C ILE A 434 -24.42 6.80 18.17
N VAL A 435 -23.13 6.49 18.16
CA VAL A 435 -22.12 7.08 19.05
C VAL A 435 -20.89 7.50 18.26
N THR A 436 -20.07 8.36 18.85
CA THR A 436 -18.72 8.61 18.32
C THR A 436 -17.76 7.49 18.71
N VAL A 437 -16.62 7.39 18.03
CA VAL A 437 -15.58 6.39 18.34
C VAL A 437 -15.04 6.58 19.75
N GLU A 438 -14.87 7.82 20.21
CA GLU A 438 -14.43 8.10 21.59
C GLU A 438 -15.45 7.62 22.64
N GLU A 439 -16.75 7.86 22.39
CA GLU A 439 -17.80 7.41 23.29
C GLU A 439 -17.89 5.89 23.34
N MET A 440 -17.74 5.22 22.20
CA MET A 440 -17.62 3.76 22.12
C MET A 440 -16.44 3.24 22.95
N ILE A 441 -15.23 3.81 22.77
CA ILE A 441 -14.03 3.43 23.54
C ILE A 441 -14.26 3.62 25.05
N ALA A 442 -14.88 4.73 25.45
CA ALA A 442 -15.16 5.03 26.85
C ALA A 442 -16.09 3.99 27.48
N ARG A 443 -17.12 3.54 26.75
CA ARG A 443 -18.10 2.54 27.21
C ARG A 443 -17.52 1.13 27.29
N HIS A 444 -16.54 0.80 26.45
CA HIS A 444 -15.85 -0.49 26.48
C HIS A 444 -14.70 -0.55 27.51
N GLY A 445 -14.50 0.50 28.32
CA GLY A 445 -13.68 0.43 29.53
C GLY A 445 -12.17 0.30 29.29
N ILE A 446 -11.66 0.70 28.11
CA ILE A 446 -10.21 0.72 27.87
C ILE A 446 -9.58 1.85 28.69
N THR A 447 -9.27 1.53 29.94
CA THR A 447 -8.60 2.44 30.87
C THR A 447 -7.10 2.17 30.82
N LYS A 448 -6.37 3.10 30.18
CA LYS A 448 -4.92 3.36 30.31
C LYS A 448 -4.02 2.15 30.58
N GLY A 449 -3.30 1.67 29.56
CA GLY A 449 -1.98 1.08 29.79
C GLY A 449 -1.03 2.16 30.34
N SER A 450 -0.56 2.03 31.58
CA SER A 450 0.31 3.00 32.28
C SER A 450 1.67 2.39 32.62
N PRO A 451 2.76 3.18 32.74
CA PRO A 451 2.93 3.97 33.95
C PRO A 451 3.19 5.46 33.69
N ILE A 452 2.39 6.27 34.39
CA ILE A 452 2.62 7.63 34.90
C ILE A 452 4.07 8.13 34.75
N GLY A 453 4.33 8.90 33.69
CA GLY A 453 5.33 9.97 33.76
C GLY A 453 4.78 11.15 34.58
N PRO A 454 5.63 12.00 35.15
CA PRO A 454 5.16 13.16 35.93
C PRO A 454 4.24 14.05 35.08
N PRO A 455 3.37 14.88 35.70
CA PRO A 455 2.60 15.88 34.96
C PRO A 455 3.56 16.71 34.08
N PRO A 456 3.11 17.20 32.91
CA PRO A 456 3.98 17.86 31.96
C PRO A 456 4.76 18.96 32.68
N GLY A 457 6.07 18.74 32.83
CA GLY A 457 7.02 19.81 33.08
C GLY A 457 6.89 20.83 31.96
N ASP A 458 7.34 22.05 32.25
CA ASP A 458 7.27 23.22 31.40
C ASP A 458 7.33 22.89 29.89
N PRO A 459 6.53 23.58 29.06
CA PRO A 459 6.43 23.31 27.63
C PRO A 459 7.83 23.09 27.05
N PRO A 460 8.04 22.03 26.25
CA PRO A 460 9.32 21.81 25.61
C PRO A 460 9.71 23.13 24.92
N PRO A 461 10.99 23.53 25.01
CA PRO A 461 11.44 24.76 24.38
C PRO A 461 10.93 24.76 22.94
N PRO A 462 10.46 25.93 22.43
CA PRO A 462 9.87 26.01 21.11
C PRO A 462 10.76 25.26 20.12
N PRO A 463 10.17 24.47 19.19
CA PRO A 463 10.95 23.77 18.20
C PRO A 463 11.92 24.78 17.58
N PRO A 464 13.18 24.38 17.33
CA PRO A 464 14.12 25.26 16.67
C PRO A 464 13.43 25.86 15.45
N PRO A 465 13.58 27.17 15.20
CA PRO A 465 13.00 27.80 14.02
C PRO A 465 13.30 26.93 12.79
N PRO A 466 12.38 26.82 11.81
CA PRO A 466 12.60 26.03 10.61
C PRO A 466 14.02 26.27 10.13
N ALA A 467 14.78 25.19 9.94
CA ALA A 467 16.17 25.31 9.52
C ALA A 467 16.20 26.26 8.32
N VAL A 468 16.89 27.40 8.48
CA VAL A 468 16.93 28.44 7.47
C VAL A 468 17.45 27.79 6.19
N LEU A 469 16.60 27.68 5.17
CA LEU A 469 16.98 27.11 3.89
C LEU A 469 18.02 28.02 3.25
N LEU A 470 19.23 27.49 3.08
CA LEU A 470 20.38 28.25 2.60
C LEU A 470 20.16 28.68 1.14
N PRO A 471 20.59 29.90 0.75
CA PRO A 471 20.67 30.25 -0.65
C PRO A 471 21.73 29.39 -1.37
N PHE A 472 21.59 29.28 -2.69
CA PHE A 472 22.39 28.38 -3.52
C PHE A 472 23.90 28.60 -3.43
N ASP A 473 24.34 29.82 -3.19
CA ASP A 473 25.76 30.20 -3.08
C ASP A 473 26.41 29.73 -1.77
N GLN A 474 25.58 29.42 -0.75
CA GLN A 474 26.01 28.87 0.53
C GLN A 474 25.94 27.33 0.58
N VAL A 475 25.33 26.69 -0.41
CA VAL A 475 25.26 25.22 -0.53
C VAL A 475 26.44 24.71 -1.37
N GLU A 476 27.08 23.63 -0.94
CA GLU A 476 28.22 23.05 -1.68
C GLU A 476 27.81 22.58 -3.09
N PRO A 477 28.75 22.48 -4.05
CA PRO A 477 28.44 21.96 -5.39
C PRO A 477 27.89 20.54 -5.40
N THR A 478 28.33 19.72 -4.44
CA THR A 478 27.81 18.36 -4.21
C THR A 478 27.68 18.09 -2.72
N PHE A 479 26.63 17.37 -2.32
CA PHE A 479 26.45 16.95 -0.94
C PHE A 479 25.71 15.62 -0.80
N THR A 480 26.16 14.78 0.14
CA THR A 480 25.44 13.58 0.60
C THR A 480 25.98 13.16 1.97
N ARG A 481 25.14 12.52 2.80
CA ARG A 481 25.60 11.84 4.02
C ARG A 481 26.17 10.44 3.77
N SER A 482 25.95 9.85 2.58
CA SER A 482 26.41 8.48 2.25
C SER A 482 27.20 8.42 0.95
N ALA A 483 28.37 9.06 0.91
CA ALA A 483 29.25 8.98 -0.26
C ALA A 483 29.59 7.53 -0.68
N ALA A 484 29.63 6.59 0.27
CA ALA A 484 29.85 5.17 0.01
C ALA A 484 28.73 4.52 -0.82
N LEU A 485 27.47 4.92 -0.62
CA LEU A 485 26.32 4.40 -1.37
C LEU A 485 26.44 4.76 -2.85
N PHE A 486 26.63 6.04 -3.15
CA PHE A 486 26.72 6.55 -4.52
C PHE A 486 28.01 6.12 -5.23
N SER A 487 29.16 6.14 -4.55
CA SER A 487 30.40 5.57 -5.11
C SER A 487 30.29 4.07 -5.36
N GLY A 488 29.54 3.34 -4.53
CA GLY A 488 29.18 1.95 -4.74
C GLY A 488 28.37 1.75 -6.02
N LEU A 489 27.37 2.60 -6.27
CA LEU A 489 26.55 2.59 -7.50
C LEU A 489 27.43 2.78 -8.75
N TRP A 490 28.35 3.76 -8.74
CA TRP A 490 29.27 4.02 -9.87
C TRP A 490 30.29 2.89 -10.06
N THR A 491 30.70 2.24 -8.98
CA THR A 491 31.59 1.08 -9.05
C THR A 491 30.89 -0.11 -9.71
N GLN A 492 29.60 -0.32 -9.42
CA GLN A 492 28.83 -1.40 -10.03
C GLN A 492 28.71 -1.25 -11.56
N ALA A 493 28.65 -0.01 -12.08
CA ALA A 493 28.65 0.25 -13.51
C ALA A 493 29.91 -0.26 -14.24
N ARG A 494 31.00 -0.62 -13.54
CA ARG A 494 32.17 -1.27 -14.15
C ARG A 494 31.96 -2.76 -14.44
N THR A 495 30.96 -3.39 -13.83
CA THR A 495 30.75 -4.84 -13.88
C THR A 495 29.34 -5.24 -14.32
N ARG A 496 28.37 -4.32 -14.25
CA ARG A 496 26.97 -4.53 -14.65
C ARG A 496 26.37 -3.24 -15.20
N THR A 497 25.19 -3.34 -15.83
CA THR A 497 24.38 -2.18 -16.19
C THR A 497 23.87 -1.51 -14.93
N VAL A 498 24.05 -0.20 -14.83
CA VAL A 498 23.37 0.67 -13.86
C VAL A 498 22.36 1.53 -14.62
N ARG A 499 21.08 1.42 -14.26
CA ARG A 499 19.98 2.14 -14.88
C ARG A 499 19.55 3.31 -14.01
N ILE A 500 19.51 4.49 -14.59
CA ILE A 500 19.07 5.70 -13.91
C ILE A 500 17.79 6.20 -14.57
N ALA A 501 16.73 6.36 -13.79
CA ALA A 501 15.56 7.11 -14.21
C ALA A 501 15.85 8.61 -14.05
N MET A 502 15.68 9.41 -15.09
CA MET A 502 15.80 10.86 -15.02
C MET A 502 14.41 11.47 -15.15
N LEU A 503 13.92 12.06 -14.07
CA LEU A 503 12.62 12.70 -14.02
C LEU A 503 12.85 14.19 -13.87
N GLY A 504 12.33 14.99 -14.79
CA GLY A 504 12.50 16.42 -14.79
C GLY A 504 11.43 17.15 -15.59
N ASP A 505 11.72 18.40 -15.91
CA ASP A 505 10.76 19.31 -16.51
C ASP A 505 11.04 19.61 -18.00
N SER A 506 10.55 20.73 -18.50
CA SER A 506 10.80 21.19 -19.87
C SER A 506 12.27 21.49 -20.16
N GLN A 507 13.09 21.76 -19.14
CA GLN A 507 14.54 21.98 -19.31
C GLN A 507 15.20 20.75 -19.95
N GLU A 508 14.69 19.56 -19.63
CA GLU A 508 15.25 18.29 -20.06
C GLU A 508 14.63 17.74 -21.35
N THR A 509 13.45 18.21 -21.80
CA THR A 509 12.70 17.49 -22.86
C THR A 509 11.99 18.27 -23.97
N SER A 510 11.35 19.44 -23.76
CA SER A 510 10.51 20.08 -24.82
C SER A 510 9.91 21.44 -24.42
N PRO A 511 9.53 22.34 -25.38
CA PRO A 511 9.73 22.25 -26.83
C PRO A 511 11.00 22.95 -27.36
N GLU A 512 11.75 23.72 -26.56
CA GLU A 512 13.10 24.16 -26.98
C GLU A 512 14.17 24.09 -25.85
N GLY A 513 13.88 23.44 -24.71
CA GLY A 513 14.83 22.96 -23.70
C GLY A 513 15.44 21.64 -24.13
N LYS A 514 16.68 21.70 -24.61
CA LYS A 514 17.31 20.81 -25.60
C LYS A 514 17.61 19.40 -25.08
N GLY A 515 16.60 18.64 -24.70
CA GLY A 515 16.70 17.21 -24.40
C GLY A 515 17.43 16.42 -25.47
N GLU A 516 17.25 16.80 -26.74
CA GLU A 516 17.97 16.26 -27.90
C GLU A 516 19.51 16.49 -27.87
N VAL A 517 20.00 17.32 -26.96
CA VAL A 517 21.43 17.64 -26.74
C VAL A 517 21.85 17.24 -25.33
N TYR A 518 21.14 17.71 -24.30
CA TYR A 518 21.49 17.54 -22.89
C TYR A 518 21.51 16.06 -22.49
N VAL A 519 20.42 15.32 -22.72
CA VAL A 519 20.33 13.89 -22.33
C VAL A 519 21.34 13.02 -23.10
N PRO A 520 21.48 13.12 -24.44
CA PRO A 520 22.56 12.42 -25.14
C PRO A 520 23.95 12.81 -24.65
N ARG A 521 24.15 14.07 -24.22
CA ARG A 521 25.43 14.49 -23.67
C ARG A 521 25.71 13.82 -22.32
N LEU A 522 24.74 13.74 -21.41
CA LEU A 522 24.90 12.99 -20.15
C LEU A 522 25.32 11.53 -20.42
N GLN A 523 24.68 10.89 -21.40
CA GLN A 523 25.02 9.52 -21.81
C GLN A 523 26.43 9.43 -22.40
N TYR A 524 26.86 10.41 -23.19
CA TYR A 524 28.23 10.48 -23.72
C TYR A 524 29.29 10.67 -22.62
N GLU A 525 29.00 11.50 -21.61
CA GLU A 525 29.88 11.66 -20.43
C GLU A 525 30.00 10.35 -19.64
N ALA A 526 28.89 9.63 -19.46
CA ALA A 526 28.90 8.28 -18.89
C ALA A 526 29.73 7.31 -19.75
N TRP A 527 29.57 7.34 -21.07
CA TRP A 527 30.38 6.52 -21.99
C TRP A 527 31.87 6.86 -21.89
N LYS A 528 32.28 8.13 -21.78
CA LYS A 528 33.70 8.48 -21.59
C LYS A 528 34.29 7.83 -20.34
N ARG A 529 33.48 7.65 -19.28
CA ARG A 529 33.91 7.01 -18.04
C ARG A 529 34.02 5.48 -18.14
N TYR A 530 33.03 4.84 -18.75
CA TYR A 530 32.92 3.37 -18.75
C TYR A 530 33.35 2.71 -20.07
N GLN A 531 33.56 3.49 -21.12
CA GLN A 531 33.92 3.09 -22.48
C GLN A 531 32.93 2.10 -23.12
N ASN A 532 31.69 2.06 -22.63
CA ASN A 532 30.65 1.18 -23.13
C ASN A 532 29.25 1.70 -22.81
N VAL A 533 28.30 1.44 -23.72
CA VAL A 533 26.86 1.56 -23.49
C VAL A 533 26.27 0.16 -23.47
N PRO A 534 25.80 -0.35 -22.31
CA PRO A 534 25.40 -1.75 -22.20
C PRO A 534 24.02 -2.05 -22.79
N GLU A 535 23.14 -1.06 -22.79
CA GLU A 535 21.80 -1.13 -23.37
C GLU A 535 21.35 0.25 -23.83
N THR A 536 20.41 0.30 -24.77
CA THR A 536 19.75 1.56 -25.15
C THR A 536 18.71 1.96 -24.12
N VAL A 537 18.21 3.19 -24.22
CA VAL A 537 16.96 3.58 -23.55
C VAL A 537 15.78 2.75 -24.08
N VAL A 538 14.68 2.73 -23.34
CA VAL A 538 13.40 2.20 -23.82
C VAL A 538 12.73 3.28 -24.65
N ALA A 539 12.45 2.97 -25.92
CA ALA A 539 11.74 3.87 -26.82
C ALA A 539 10.35 3.32 -27.17
N GLY A 540 9.36 4.21 -27.15
CA GLY A 540 7.97 3.94 -27.50
C GLY A 540 7.66 4.16 -28.99
N TYR A 541 6.37 4.14 -29.33
CA TYR A 541 5.89 4.28 -30.70
C TYR A 541 5.94 5.74 -31.18
N GLN A 542 7.00 6.10 -31.90
CA GLN A 542 7.16 7.42 -32.52
C GLN A 542 8.15 7.38 -33.71
N SER A 543 8.04 8.37 -34.62
CA SER A 543 9.07 8.63 -35.65
C SER A 543 10.07 9.67 -35.15
N PHE A 544 11.36 9.33 -35.16
CA PHE A 544 12.46 10.21 -34.73
C PHE A 544 13.79 9.80 -35.39
N GLY A 545 14.81 10.66 -35.35
CA GLY A 545 16.17 10.40 -35.87
C GLY A 545 16.38 10.58 -37.38
N GLY A 546 15.43 11.22 -38.07
CA GLY A 546 15.55 11.62 -39.49
C GLY A 546 15.85 13.11 -39.72
N GLY A 547 16.15 13.85 -38.67
CA GLY A 547 16.10 15.32 -38.60
C GLY A 547 15.49 15.69 -37.25
N ALA A 548 14.80 16.83 -37.11
CA ALA A 548 13.98 17.09 -35.93
C ALA A 548 12.61 16.36 -36.06
N PRO A 549 12.16 15.56 -35.07
CA PRO A 549 12.84 15.25 -33.81
C PRO A 549 14.04 14.31 -34.02
N PHE A 550 15.16 14.62 -33.38
CA PHE A 550 16.42 13.88 -33.52
C PHE A 550 16.36 12.51 -32.87
N GLY A 551 17.40 11.69 -33.09
CA GLY A 551 17.52 10.37 -32.51
C GLY A 551 17.60 10.43 -30.99
N ASP A 552 17.09 9.39 -30.33
CA ASP A 552 17.44 9.12 -28.93
C ASP A 552 18.85 8.51 -28.86
N TRP A 553 19.41 8.38 -27.65
CA TRP A 553 20.74 7.77 -27.46
C TRP A 553 20.84 6.37 -28.11
N LEU A 554 21.54 6.32 -29.25
CA LEU A 554 21.77 5.14 -30.10
C LEU A 554 20.51 4.52 -30.73
N LEU A 555 19.41 5.28 -30.76
CA LEU A 555 18.13 4.80 -31.25
C LEU A 555 17.51 5.75 -32.27
N ARG A 556 16.88 5.14 -33.27
CA ARG A 556 16.05 5.81 -34.25
C ARG A 556 14.71 5.07 -34.36
N GLY A 557 13.61 5.80 -34.45
CA GLY A 557 12.26 5.24 -34.53
C GLY A 557 11.55 5.59 -35.84
N ALA A 558 10.68 4.70 -36.29
CA ALA A 558 9.77 4.96 -37.39
C ALA A 558 8.36 4.44 -37.09
N ALA A 559 7.39 5.28 -37.44
CA ALA A 559 5.96 5.06 -37.33
C ALA A 559 5.31 5.29 -38.71
N ALA A 560 4.96 4.22 -39.42
CA ALA A 560 4.32 4.27 -40.73
C ALA A 560 2.79 4.12 -40.64
N ARG A 561 2.07 4.64 -41.65
CA ARG A 561 0.61 4.53 -41.77
C ARG A 561 0.21 3.53 -42.88
N PRO A 562 -0.88 2.77 -42.72
CA PRO A 562 -1.74 2.66 -41.53
C PRO A 562 -1.01 1.98 -40.34
N GLY A 563 -1.01 2.64 -39.18
CA GLY A 563 -0.27 2.24 -37.98
C GLY A 563 -1.19 1.71 -36.86
N PRO A 564 -0.69 1.56 -35.62
CA PRO A 564 -1.45 1.14 -34.46
C PRO A 564 -2.52 2.16 -34.05
N SER A 565 -3.41 1.73 -33.15
CA SER A 565 -4.37 2.59 -32.47
C SER A 565 -3.73 3.25 -31.24
N PRO A 566 -4.33 4.31 -30.66
CA PRO A 566 -3.95 4.80 -29.34
C PRO A 566 -3.94 3.67 -28.31
N THR A 567 -3.01 3.72 -27.36
CA THR A 567 -2.95 2.75 -26.27
C THR A 567 -4.22 2.78 -25.41
N ARG A 568 -4.55 1.62 -24.81
CA ARG A 568 -5.57 1.46 -23.78
C ARG A 568 -5.00 1.63 -22.37
N ILE A 569 -3.69 1.87 -22.22
CA ILE A 569 -3.07 2.16 -20.93
C ILE A 569 -3.39 3.60 -20.54
N PRO A 570 -4.01 3.85 -19.38
CA PRO A 570 -4.25 5.20 -18.88
C PRO A 570 -2.93 5.95 -18.64
N THR A 571 -2.92 7.27 -18.90
CA THR A 571 -1.72 8.12 -18.74
C THR A 571 -1.13 8.02 -17.34
N GLU A 572 -1.96 7.91 -16.29
CA GLU A 572 -1.50 7.81 -14.91
C GLU A 572 -0.73 6.54 -14.58
N ARG A 573 -0.72 5.56 -15.49
CA ARG A 573 0.03 4.29 -15.40
C ARG A 573 1.26 4.25 -16.32
N LEU A 574 1.45 5.27 -17.15
CA LEU A 574 2.64 5.44 -17.96
C LEU A 574 3.67 6.31 -17.23
N LEU A 575 4.91 6.26 -17.68
CA LEU A 575 5.95 7.21 -17.29
C LEU A 575 6.02 8.31 -18.36
N PRO A 576 6.42 9.54 -17.99
CA PRO A 576 6.61 10.61 -18.98
C PRO A 576 7.61 10.19 -20.06
N GLY A 577 7.45 10.72 -21.27
CA GLY A 577 8.35 10.45 -22.39
C GLY A 577 8.25 9.06 -23.04
N ILE A 578 7.39 8.15 -22.55
CA ILE A 578 7.22 6.81 -23.14
C ILE A 578 5.85 6.66 -23.81
N PRO A 579 5.74 6.96 -25.12
CA PRO A 579 4.48 6.79 -25.85
C PRO A 579 4.19 5.31 -26.14
N ALA A 580 3.20 4.73 -25.48
CA ALA A 580 2.69 3.40 -25.77
C ALA A 580 1.63 3.42 -26.90
N ALA A 581 1.46 2.30 -27.59
CA ALA A 581 0.43 2.15 -28.63
C ALA A 581 -0.19 0.74 -28.64
N ALA A 582 -1.40 0.64 -29.21
CA ALA A 582 -2.15 -0.61 -29.32
C ALA A 582 -2.00 -1.22 -30.72
N HIS A 583 -1.21 -2.30 -30.82
CA HIS A 583 -0.84 -2.96 -32.08
C HIS A 583 -1.69 -4.21 -32.35
N ALA A 584 -2.00 -4.46 -33.62
CA ALA A 584 -2.53 -5.73 -34.13
C ALA A 584 -1.56 -6.31 -35.18
N ALA A 585 -1.86 -7.51 -35.68
CA ALA A 585 -1.07 -8.12 -36.76
C ALA A 585 -1.20 -7.33 -38.07
N PRO A 586 -0.16 -7.32 -38.93
CA PRO A 586 -0.15 -6.54 -40.17
C PRO A 586 -1.00 -7.24 -41.24
N ALA A 587 -2.31 -6.98 -41.23
CA ALA A 587 -3.28 -7.59 -42.14
C ALA A 587 -4.08 -6.57 -42.96
N GLY A 588 -3.66 -5.29 -42.96
CA GLY A 588 -4.34 -4.23 -43.68
C GLY A 588 -5.82 -4.15 -43.27
N PRO A 589 -6.79 -4.08 -44.21
CA PRO A 589 -8.22 -4.02 -43.88
C PRO A 589 -8.76 -5.18 -43.04
N GLN A 590 -8.04 -6.31 -42.94
CA GLN A 590 -8.44 -7.44 -42.12
C GLN A 590 -7.95 -7.32 -40.67
N SER A 591 -7.03 -6.39 -40.39
CA SER A 591 -6.66 -6.05 -39.02
C SER A 591 -7.77 -5.21 -38.38
N VAL A 592 -8.03 -5.42 -37.09
CA VAL A 592 -9.06 -4.74 -36.29
C VAL A 592 -8.91 -3.20 -36.32
N ASN A 593 -7.69 -2.71 -36.57
CA ASN A 593 -7.36 -1.29 -36.70
C ASN A 593 -6.83 -0.91 -38.10
N GLY A 594 -6.90 -1.80 -39.09
CA GLY A 594 -6.39 -1.54 -40.43
C GLY A 594 -4.85 -1.57 -40.57
N GLN A 595 -4.12 -1.93 -39.51
CA GLN A 595 -2.66 -1.79 -39.42
C GLN A 595 -1.91 -2.60 -40.48
N GLN A 596 -0.92 -1.93 -41.09
CA GLN A 596 0.02 -2.53 -42.05
C GLN A 596 1.46 -2.57 -41.51
N TYR A 597 1.81 -1.67 -40.59
CA TYR A 597 3.18 -1.50 -40.12
C TYR A 597 3.24 -1.46 -38.59
N GLY A 598 4.30 -2.05 -38.03
CA GLY A 598 4.59 -2.03 -36.61
C GLY A 598 5.35 -0.78 -36.14
N GLN A 599 5.67 -0.77 -34.85
CA GLN A 599 6.69 0.12 -34.31
C GLN A 599 8.05 -0.37 -34.81
N LEU A 600 8.78 0.43 -35.59
CA LEU A 600 10.10 0.07 -36.07
C LEU A 600 11.17 0.84 -35.29
N MET A 601 11.98 0.11 -34.55
CA MET A 601 13.12 0.64 -33.79
C MET A 601 14.43 0.24 -34.46
N VAL A 602 15.36 1.18 -34.58
CA VAL A 602 16.66 0.98 -35.22
C VAL A 602 17.77 1.26 -34.20
N LEU A 603 18.64 0.27 -34.00
CA LEU A 603 19.88 0.43 -33.25
C LEU A 603 20.93 1.09 -34.14
N GLU A 604 21.35 2.29 -33.76
CA GLU A 604 22.42 3.06 -34.39
C GLU A 604 23.63 3.14 -33.45
N PRO A 605 24.53 2.15 -33.48
CA PRO A 605 25.60 2.02 -32.49
C PRO A 605 26.63 3.15 -32.53
N ASP A 606 26.58 4.01 -33.55
CA ASP A 606 27.47 5.15 -33.77
C ASP A 606 26.82 6.52 -33.52
N ALA A 607 25.61 6.56 -32.96
CA ALA A 607 24.91 7.79 -32.57
C ALA A 607 24.64 8.79 -33.73
N ARG A 608 24.60 8.31 -34.98
CA ARG A 608 24.51 9.20 -36.17
C ARG A 608 23.21 9.99 -36.33
N SER A 609 22.11 9.55 -35.71
CA SER A 609 20.81 10.25 -35.77
C SER A 609 20.62 11.33 -34.71
N LEU A 610 21.55 11.45 -33.75
CA LEU A 610 21.47 12.47 -32.71
C LEU A 610 21.55 13.89 -33.29
N ASN A 611 21.14 14.87 -32.48
CA ASN A 611 21.34 16.27 -32.79
C ASN A 611 22.85 16.56 -32.90
N PRO A 612 23.36 17.02 -34.06
CA PRO A 612 24.79 17.27 -34.24
C PRO A 612 25.31 18.37 -33.30
N ALA A 613 24.42 19.23 -32.77
CA ALA A 613 24.77 20.25 -31.79
C ALA A 613 25.12 19.68 -30.41
N ALA A 614 24.94 18.38 -30.16
CA ALA A 614 25.44 17.67 -28.97
C ALA A 614 26.96 17.42 -29.00
N GLU A 615 27.60 17.65 -30.16
CA GLU A 615 29.05 17.49 -30.37
C GLU A 615 29.56 16.08 -30.02
N ILE A 616 28.71 15.06 -30.24
CA ILE A 616 29.05 13.65 -30.01
C ILE A 616 29.65 13.07 -31.30
N PRO A 617 30.89 12.54 -31.28
CA PRO A 617 31.52 12.02 -32.49
C PRO A 617 30.79 10.79 -33.06
N THR A 618 30.45 10.80 -34.35
CA THR A 618 29.78 9.66 -35.01
C THR A 618 30.77 8.66 -35.61
N THR A 619 32.06 8.83 -35.35
CA THR A 619 33.14 7.93 -35.81
C THR A 619 33.41 6.78 -34.84
N ASN A 620 32.83 6.82 -33.65
CA ASN A 620 32.98 5.78 -32.63
C ASN A 620 31.82 4.79 -32.68
N GLN A 621 32.06 3.56 -32.19
CA GLN A 621 31.01 2.60 -31.87
C GLN A 621 30.80 2.63 -30.36
N TYR A 622 29.67 3.16 -29.93
CA TYR A 622 29.31 3.31 -28.51
C TYR A 622 28.69 2.03 -27.94
N PHE A 623 28.02 1.26 -28.81
CA PHE A 623 27.37 0.00 -28.47
C PHE A 623 28.18 -1.20 -28.94
N CYS A 624 28.30 -2.20 -28.08
CA CYS A 624 29.01 -3.43 -28.35
C CYS A 624 28.14 -4.43 -29.13
N THR A 625 28.43 -4.59 -30.43
CA THR A 625 27.66 -5.43 -31.37
C THR A 625 28.26 -6.83 -31.61
N GLN A 626 29.39 -7.15 -30.98
CA GLN A 626 30.27 -8.24 -31.41
C GLN A 626 29.82 -9.68 -31.08
N SER A 627 28.85 -9.94 -30.19
CA SER A 627 28.45 -11.36 -29.95
C SER A 627 27.05 -11.71 -29.46
N SER A 628 26.06 -10.83 -29.57
CA SER A 628 24.62 -11.12 -29.42
C SER A 628 23.99 -9.83 -28.91
N VAL A 629 23.17 -9.21 -29.74
CA VAL A 629 22.29 -8.13 -29.33
C VAL A 629 20.90 -8.72 -29.15
N ARG A 630 20.27 -8.47 -28.02
CA ARG A 630 18.88 -8.87 -27.76
C ARG A 630 18.03 -7.62 -27.60
N ALA A 631 16.74 -7.76 -27.82
CA ALA A 631 15.79 -6.74 -27.43
C ALA A 631 15.01 -7.19 -26.20
N GLU A 632 14.82 -6.29 -25.24
CA GLU A 632 13.86 -6.45 -24.16
C GLU A 632 12.64 -5.60 -24.47
N VAL A 633 11.48 -6.25 -24.60
CA VAL A 633 10.23 -5.62 -25.04
C VAL A 633 9.26 -5.58 -23.86
N PHE A 634 8.60 -4.44 -23.67
CA PHE A 634 7.65 -4.17 -22.59
C PHE A 634 6.23 -4.01 -23.14
N ALA A 635 5.26 -4.65 -22.50
CA ALA A 635 3.86 -4.57 -22.86
C ALA A 635 2.95 -4.67 -21.62
N ALA A 636 1.73 -4.17 -21.74
CA ALA A 636 0.74 -4.24 -20.68
C ALA A 636 -0.31 -5.33 -20.94
N THR A 637 -0.83 -5.90 -19.86
CA THR A 637 -1.98 -6.81 -19.93
C THR A 637 -3.29 -6.07 -20.19
N HIS A 638 -4.21 -6.74 -20.90
CA HIS A 638 -5.59 -6.32 -21.08
C HIS A 638 -6.47 -7.57 -21.37
N PRO A 639 -7.76 -7.64 -20.94
CA PRO A 639 -8.60 -8.82 -21.14
C PRO A 639 -8.76 -9.25 -22.60
N GLN A 640 -8.56 -8.31 -23.52
CA GLN A 640 -8.70 -8.49 -24.96
C GLN A 640 -7.36 -8.36 -25.68
N SER A 641 -6.24 -8.60 -24.99
CA SER A 641 -4.93 -8.54 -25.60
C SER A 641 -4.65 -9.71 -26.54
N GLY A 642 -3.95 -9.44 -27.64
CA GLY A 642 -3.25 -10.48 -28.39
C GLY A 642 -1.92 -10.84 -27.74
N GLY A 643 -1.04 -11.51 -28.49
CA GLY A 643 0.38 -11.62 -28.16
C GLY A 643 1.20 -10.56 -28.91
N ILE A 644 2.52 -10.61 -28.75
CA ILE A 644 3.46 -9.74 -29.48
C ILE A 644 4.09 -10.55 -30.62
N PHE A 645 4.12 -10.00 -31.82
CA PHE A 645 4.91 -10.49 -32.94
C PHE A 645 6.06 -9.52 -33.18
N TYR A 646 7.28 -10.05 -33.39
CA TYR A 646 8.46 -9.22 -33.63
C TYR A 646 9.27 -9.72 -34.82
N THR A 647 9.86 -8.77 -35.54
CA THR A 647 10.66 -9.04 -36.74
C THR A 647 11.98 -8.29 -36.69
N ALA A 648 13.10 -9.00 -36.80
CA ALA A 648 14.42 -8.39 -36.94
C ALA A 648 14.78 -8.19 -38.42
N ARG A 649 15.12 -6.96 -38.79
CA ARG A 649 15.40 -6.54 -40.18
C ARG A 649 16.72 -5.75 -40.26
N PRO A 650 17.89 -6.38 -40.11
CA PRO A 650 19.15 -5.65 -40.27
C PRO A 650 19.26 -5.00 -41.66
N SER A 651 19.78 -3.77 -41.72
CA SER A 651 19.84 -2.98 -42.96
C SER A 651 20.88 -1.86 -42.88
N ASP A 652 21.53 -1.55 -44.00
CA ASP A 652 22.29 -0.30 -44.17
C ASP A 652 21.39 0.90 -44.57
N LEU A 653 20.20 0.62 -45.10
CA LEU A 653 19.18 1.61 -45.44
C LEU A 653 18.12 1.64 -44.34
N VAL A 654 18.20 2.61 -43.44
CA VAL A 654 17.32 2.72 -42.27
C VAL A 654 16.58 4.07 -42.22
N PRO A 655 15.32 4.10 -41.74
CA PRO A 655 14.47 2.95 -41.44
C PRO A 655 13.93 2.29 -42.72
N SER A 656 13.73 0.97 -42.71
CA SER A 656 13.16 0.23 -43.84
C SER A 656 12.31 -0.95 -43.38
N TYR A 657 10.99 -0.83 -43.57
CA TYR A 657 10.01 -1.91 -43.36
C TYR A 657 10.12 -3.04 -44.40
N SER A 658 10.77 -2.79 -45.54
CA SER A 658 10.96 -3.76 -46.62
C SER A 658 12.31 -4.49 -46.56
N ALA A 659 13.15 -4.18 -45.58
CA ALA A 659 14.40 -4.90 -45.36
C ALA A 659 14.12 -6.38 -45.05
N THR A 660 14.99 -7.26 -45.56
CA THR A 660 14.88 -8.71 -45.40
C THR A 660 14.90 -9.08 -43.92
N ALA A 661 13.87 -9.80 -43.48
CA ALA A 661 13.80 -10.30 -42.12
C ALA A 661 14.82 -11.42 -41.92
N THR A 662 15.53 -11.38 -40.79
CA THR A 662 16.41 -12.47 -40.35
C THR A 662 15.80 -13.32 -39.26
N ILE A 663 14.85 -12.76 -38.49
CA ILE A 663 14.10 -13.43 -37.43
C ILE A 663 12.65 -12.91 -37.47
N GLU A 664 11.69 -13.82 -37.35
CA GLU A 664 10.26 -13.56 -37.22
C GLU A 664 9.67 -14.52 -36.20
N GLU A 665 9.21 -14.00 -35.07
CA GLU A 665 8.73 -14.82 -33.97
C GLU A 665 7.57 -14.17 -33.22
N THR A 666 6.79 -15.01 -32.54
CA THR A 666 5.78 -14.58 -31.56
C THR A 666 6.38 -14.72 -30.17
N ALA A 667 6.27 -13.65 -29.38
CA ALA A 667 6.74 -13.65 -28.00
C ALA A 667 6.00 -14.70 -27.16
N PRO A 668 6.71 -15.48 -26.31
CA PRO A 668 6.09 -16.45 -25.41
C PRO A 668 5.50 -15.76 -24.17
N LEU A 669 4.68 -14.72 -24.37
CA LEU A 669 4.16 -13.86 -23.32
C LEU A 669 2.63 -13.78 -23.38
N SER A 670 1.95 -14.19 -22.30
CA SER A 670 0.51 -14.01 -22.17
C SER A 670 0.18 -12.62 -21.64
N LEU A 671 -0.60 -11.86 -22.43
CA LEU A 671 -1.05 -10.51 -22.10
C LEU A 671 -2.56 -10.43 -21.82
N VAL A 672 -3.28 -11.55 -21.90
CA VAL A 672 -4.71 -11.62 -21.58
C VAL A 672 -4.89 -11.67 -20.06
N ASP A 673 -5.18 -10.53 -19.45
CA ASP A 673 -5.47 -10.40 -18.01
C ASP A 673 -6.34 -9.17 -17.75
N ALA A 674 -7.27 -9.26 -16.80
CA ALA A 674 -8.07 -8.13 -16.34
C ALA A 674 -7.33 -7.23 -15.36
N THR A 675 -6.32 -7.78 -14.68
CA THR A 675 -5.42 -7.00 -13.83
C THR A 675 -4.37 -6.35 -14.70
N TYR A 676 -4.20 -5.04 -14.60
CA TYR A 676 -3.13 -4.34 -15.28
C TYR A 676 -1.78 -4.69 -14.67
N ILE A 677 -0.91 -5.25 -15.49
CA ILE A 677 0.46 -5.64 -15.17
C ILE A 677 1.33 -5.28 -16.37
N VAL A 678 2.51 -4.72 -16.11
CA VAL A 678 3.55 -4.57 -17.14
C VAL A 678 4.38 -5.84 -17.15
N LYS A 679 4.49 -6.47 -18.32
CA LYS A 679 5.31 -7.65 -18.54
C LYS A 679 6.41 -7.31 -19.54
N SER A 680 7.55 -7.98 -19.40
CA SER A 680 8.62 -7.93 -20.39
C SER A 680 9.04 -9.32 -20.82
N PHE A 681 9.65 -9.40 -22.00
CA PHE A 681 10.39 -10.57 -22.44
C PHE A 681 11.65 -10.12 -23.18
N THR A 682 12.66 -10.98 -23.19
CA THR A 682 13.88 -10.75 -23.98
C THR A 682 13.88 -11.68 -25.20
N THR A 683 14.14 -11.13 -26.38
CA THR A 683 14.21 -11.89 -27.63
C THR A 683 15.37 -12.89 -27.62
N VAL A 684 15.35 -13.83 -28.58
CA VAL A 684 16.57 -14.53 -29.00
C VAL A 684 17.64 -13.55 -29.50
N PRO A 685 18.93 -13.94 -29.61
CA PRO A 685 19.96 -13.11 -30.22
C PRO A 685 19.56 -12.64 -31.62
N LEU A 686 19.64 -11.34 -31.86
CA LEU A 686 19.27 -10.67 -33.10
C LEU A 686 20.54 -10.44 -33.95
N PRO A 687 20.68 -11.08 -35.12
CA PRO A 687 21.88 -10.95 -35.93
C PRO A 687 21.87 -9.65 -36.75
N PHE A 688 23.02 -9.00 -36.84
CA PHE A 688 23.24 -7.88 -37.77
C PHE A 688 23.40 -8.33 -39.23
N ASN A 689 23.66 -9.62 -39.47
CA ASN A 689 23.81 -10.21 -40.82
C ASN A 689 24.73 -9.40 -41.77
N GLY A 690 25.84 -8.88 -41.22
CA GLY A 690 26.81 -8.08 -41.97
C GLY A 690 26.38 -6.64 -42.29
N GLN A 691 25.20 -6.20 -41.84
CA GLN A 691 24.70 -4.84 -41.99
C GLN A 691 25.21 -3.95 -40.84
N ARG A 692 25.16 -2.62 -41.05
CA ARG A 692 25.55 -1.63 -40.05
C ARG A 692 24.51 -1.46 -38.94
N HIS A 693 23.22 -1.57 -39.25
CA HIS A 693 22.14 -1.32 -38.31
C HIS A 693 21.26 -2.56 -38.12
N LEU A 694 20.78 -2.73 -36.90
CA LEU A 694 19.75 -3.70 -36.56
C LEU A 694 18.42 -2.97 -36.41
N GLN A 695 17.37 -3.45 -37.08
CA GLN A 695 16.02 -2.92 -36.91
C GLN A 695 15.12 -3.99 -36.28
N LEU A 696 14.23 -3.59 -35.39
CA LEU A 696 13.23 -4.42 -34.75
C LEU A 696 11.84 -3.83 -34.99
N GLU A 697 10.99 -4.58 -35.68
CA GLU A 697 9.58 -4.25 -35.84
C GLU A 697 8.75 -4.97 -34.77
N LEU A 698 7.86 -4.24 -34.07
CA LEU A 698 6.97 -4.76 -33.04
C LEU A 698 5.50 -4.58 -33.45
N LEU A 699 4.74 -5.67 -33.34
CA LEU A 699 3.34 -5.81 -33.78
C LEU A 699 2.53 -6.62 -32.78
N GLY A 700 1.20 -6.57 -32.89
CA GLY A 700 0.33 -7.56 -32.26
C GLY A 700 0.39 -8.88 -33.04
N SER A 701 0.16 -10.01 -32.39
CA SER A 701 0.22 -11.32 -33.06
C SER A 701 -1.07 -11.75 -33.74
N LEU A 702 -2.19 -11.06 -33.48
CA LEU A 702 -3.51 -11.39 -34.01
C LEU A 702 -4.10 -10.22 -34.81
N PRO A 703 -4.78 -10.47 -35.95
CA PRO A 703 -5.48 -9.43 -36.68
C PRO A 703 -6.76 -9.00 -35.96
N SER A 704 -7.36 -9.84 -35.14
CA SER A 704 -8.64 -9.59 -34.47
C SER A 704 -8.52 -8.99 -33.06
N ALA A 705 -7.31 -8.74 -32.56
CA ALA A 705 -7.08 -8.26 -31.19
C ALA A 705 -5.95 -7.23 -31.15
N LEU A 706 -6.08 -6.25 -30.25
CA LEU A 706 -5.07 -5.23 -29.99
C LEU A 706 -4.14 -5.66 -28.85
N THR A 707 -2.89 -5.25 -28.88
CA THR A 707 -1.87 -5.53 -27.85
C THR A 707 -1.17 -4.23 -27.50
N ASP A 708 -1.19 -3.83 -26.22
CA ASP A 708 -0.57 -2.59 -25.77
C ASP A 708 0.93 -2.79 -25.57
N ILE A 709 1.71 -2.32 -26.55
CA ILE A 709 3.17 -2.36 -26.52
C ILE A 709 3.65 -1.00 -26.02
N ILE A 710 4.48 -1.02 -24.98
CA ILE A 710 5.02 0.17 -24.33
C ILE A 710 6.30 0.62 -25.05
N GLY A 711 7.17 -0.32 -25.39
CA GLY A 711 8.42 -0.06 -26.08
C GLY A 711 9.42 -1.19 -25.96
N ALA A 712 10.64 -0.96 -26.43
CA ALA A 712 11.74 -1.90 -26.25
C ALA A 712 13.09 -1.19 -26.06
N ARG A 713 14.08 -1.95 -25.58
CA ARG A 713 15.51 -1.55 -25.57
C ARG A 713 16.37 -2.66 -26.14
N PHE A 714 17.49 -2.30 -26.77
CA PHE A 714 18.51 -3.27 -27.16
C PHE A 714 19.55 -3.45 -26.05
N LYS A 715 20.02 -4.67 -25.85
CA LYS A 715 20.99 -5.06 -24.81
C LYS A 715 22.15 -5.81 -25.44
N SER A 716 23.37 -5.49 -25.02
CA SER A 716 24.57 -6.23 -25.39
C SER A 716 24.82 -7.34 -24.37
N ASP A 717 24.78 -8.60 -24.81
CA ASP A 717 25.12 -9.73 -23.93
C ASP A 717 26.61 -9.75 -23.57
N GLN A 718 27.45 -9.15 -24.42
CA GLN A 718 28.90 -9.24 -24.33
C GLN A 718 29.53 -8.13 -23.50
N CYS A 719 28.90 -6.95 -23.52
CA CYS A 719 29.35 -5.80 -22.77
C CYS A 719 28.21 -5.29 -21.85
N PRO A 720 27.82 -6.06 -20.82
CA PRO A 720 26.69 -5.73 -19.96
C PRO A 720 27.07 -4.76 -18.83
N TYR A 721 28.07 -3.89 -19.03
CA TYR A 721 28.56 -2.94 -18.03
C TYR A 721 28.46 -1.51 -18.53
N GLY A 722 28.20 -0.57 -17.64
CA GLY A 722 28.11 0.85 -17.92
C GLY A 722 26.85 1.44 -17.31
N LEU A 723 26.56 2.68 -17.69
CA LEU A 723 25.45 3.45 -17.14
C LEU A 723 24.51 3.85 -18.28
N VAL A 724 23.21 3.76 -18.03
CA VAL A 724 22.17 4.17 -18.97
C VAL A 724 21.19 5.07 -18.24
N ILE A 725 21.00 6.27 -18.78
CA ILE A 725 20.03 7.26 -18.28
C ILE A 725 18.78 7.20 -19.15
N GLN A 726 17.66 6.77 -18.58
CA GLN A 726 16.36 6.85 -19.22
C GLN A 726 15.76 8.21 -18.90
N ASP A 727 15.58 9.03 -19.93
CA ASP A 727 14.81 10.26 -19.81
C ASP A 727 13.32 9.93 -19.65
N LEU A 728 12.74 10.46 -18.59
CA LEU A 728 11.35 10.38 -18.16
C LEU A 728 10.86 11.78 -17.76
N SER A 729 11.34 12.81 -18.45
CA SER A 729 10.95 14.21 -18.22
C SER A 729 9.81 14.61 -19.17
N ALA A 730 9.13 15.72 -18.89
CA ALA A 730 8.10 16.24 -19.78
C ALA A 730 8.00 17.77 -19.73
N ALA A 731 7.60 18.36 -20.86
CA ALA A 731 7.40 19.79 -20.95
C ALA A 731 6.33 20.30 -19.98
N GLY A 732 6.62 21.41 -19.29
CA GLY A 732 5.70 22.05 -18.35
C GLY A 732 5.57 21.34 -17.00
N LEU A 733 6.20 20.18 -16.84
CA LEU A 733 5.99 19.31 -15.69
C LEU A 733 6.63 19.88 -14.42
N SER A 734 5.81 20.26 -13.43
CA SER A 734 6.29 20.55 -12.06
C SER A 734 6.30 19.29 -11.19
N THR A 735 6.93 19.36 -10.02
CA THR A 735 6.94 18.26 -9.03
C THR A 735 5.50 17.88 -8.64
N LYS A 736 4.65 18.89 -8.44
CA LYS A 736 3.23 18.74 -8.16
C LYS A 736 2.45 18.08 -9.30
N GLU A 737 2.66 18.53 -10.54
CA GLU A 737 2.01 17.94 -11.71
C GLU A 737 2.43 16.47 -11.89
N PHE A 738 3.71 16.15 -11.65
CA PHE A 738 4.17 14.77 -11.69
C PHE A 738 3.43 13.88 -10.69
N LEU A 739 3.35 14.31 -9.43
CA LEU A 739 2.71 13.58 -8.34
C LEU A 739 1.22 13.30 -8.62
N SER A 740 0.53 14.22 -9.28
CA SER A 740 -0.89 14.09 -9.62
C SER A 740 -1.14 13.26 -10.88
N THR A 741 -0.33 13.48 -11.93
CA THR A 741 -0.54 12.90 -13.26
C THR A 741 -0.10 11.44 -13.31
N TYR A 742 1.07 11.09 -12.77
CA TYR A 742 1.68 9.76 -12.96
C TYR A 742 1.56 8.85 -11.74
N ARG A 743 0.55 9.09 -10.89
CA ARG A 743 0.39 8.44 -9.57
C ARG A 743 0.43 6.90 -9.58
N GLY A 744 0.02 6.26 -10.69
CA GLY A 744 -0.09 4.81 -10.85
C GLY A 744 1.02 4.17 -11.69
N ALA A 745 2.11 4.90 -12.01
CA ALA A 745 3.17 4.43 -12.91
C ALA A 745 4.11 3.37 -12.30
N GLY A 746 3.91 3.00 -11.03
CA GLY A 746 4.83 2.15 -10.28
C GLY A 746 5.10 0.77 -10.89
N LEU A 747 4.11 0.16 -11.55
CA LEU A 747 4.31 -1.12 -12.23
C LEU A 747 5.25 -0.99 -13.44
N LEU A 748 5.14 0.09 -14.21
CA LEU A 748 6.05 0.36 -15.31
C LEU A 748 7.45 0.72 -14.79
N PHE A 749 7.54 1.61 -13.80
CA PHE A 749 8.83 1.98 -13.18
C PHE A 749 9.59 0.74 -12.69
N ARG A 750 8.90 -0.17 -12.00
CA ARG A 750 9.48 -1.42 -11.52
C ARG A 750 9.89 -2.36 -12.65
N ALA A 751 9.08 -2.47 -13.70
CA ALA A 751 9.40 -3.32 -14.86
C ALA A 751 10.67 -2.85 -15.58
N LEU A 752 10.92 -1.54 -15.66
CA LEU A 752 12.12 -0.99 -16.28
C LEU A 752 13.41 -1.27 -15.50
N GLY A 753 13.29 -1.53 -14.19
CA GLY A 753 14.36 -2.06 -13.34
C GLY A 753 15.47 -1.06 -13.04
N PHE A 754 15.09 0.17 -12.68
CA PHE A 754 16.03 1.23 -12.30
C PHE A 754 16.82 0.89 -11.03
N ASP A 755 18.05 1.40 -10.96
CA ASP A 755 18.96 1.27 -9.80
C ASP A 755 19.05 2.57 -8.98
N ALA A 756 18.72 3.71 -9.60
CA ALA A 756 18.63 5.02 -8.96
C ALA A 756 17.69 5.94 -9.77
N ALA A 757 17.31 7.07 -9.18
CA ALA A 757 16.61 8.14 -9.89
C ALA A 757 17.31 9.50 -9.73
N VAL A 758 17.34 10.27 -10.80
CA VAL A 758 17.67 11.69 -10.83
C VAL A 758 16.37 12.48 -10.87
N LEU A 759 16.20 13.43 -9.95
CA LEU A 759 15.11 14.41 -9.96
C LEU A 759 15.69 15.77 -10.32
N HIS A 760 15.26 16.30 -11.45
CA HIS A 760 15.73 17.55 -12.03
C HIS A 760 14.52 18.47 -12.27
N PHE A 761 13.98 18.98 -11.16
CA PHE A 761 12.81 19.87 -11.14
C PHE A 761 13.20 21.22 -10.53
N GLY A 762 12.42 22.25 -10.82
CA GLY A 762 12.50 23.54 -10.14
C GLY A 762 12.17 24.74 -11.02
N ALA A 763 12.43 24.66 -12.33
CA ALA A 763 12.14 25.76 -13.24
C ALA A 763 10.63 25.97 -13.36
N ASN A 764 9.83 24.91 -13.58
CA ASN A 764 8.37 25.05 -13.63
C ASN A 764 7.76 25.30 -12.25
N ASP A 765 8.25 24.65 -11.19
CA ASP A 765 7.78 24.89 -9.81
C ASP A 765 7.95 26.36 -9.40
N SER A 766 9.11 26.96 -9.71
CA SER A 766 9.34 28.39 -9.44
C SER A 766 8.50 29.31 -10.33
N GLY A 767 8.22 28.89 -11.57
CA GLY A 767 7.31 29.58 -12.48
C GLY A 767 5.86 29.61 -11.98
N GLU A 768 5.42 28.53 -11.34
CA GLU A 768 4.12 28.40 -10.66
C GLU A 768 4.08 29.14 -9.31
N GLY A 769 5.23 29.57 -8.80
CA GLY A 769 5.35 30.36 -7.57
C GLY A 769 5.50 29.53 -6.29
N SER A 770 5.91 28.26 -6.39
CA SER A 770 6.24 27.45 -5.22
C SER A 770 7.35 28.11 -4.40
N THR A 771 7.16 28.14 -3.08
CA THR A 771 8.21 28.54 -2.13
C THR A 771 9.26 27.43 -2.00
N ALA A 772 10.45 27.77 -1.51
CA ALA A 772 11.50 26.77 -1.28
C ALA A 772 11.06 25.66 -0.30
N GLU A 773 10.26 26.02 0.70
CA GLU A 773 9.68 25.08 1.65
C GLU A 773 8.63 24.16 1.00
N GLN A 774 7.76 24.68 0.13
CA GLN A 774 6.80 23.86 -0.63
C GLN A 774 7.50 22.91 -1.59
N PHE A 775 8.47 23.42 -2.36
CA PHE A 775 9.27 22.62 -3.28
C PHE A 775 10.01 21.49 -2.56
N ARG A 776 10.54 21.77 -1.36
CA ARG A 776 11.13 20.73 -0.50
C ARG A 776 10.13 19.62 -0.18
N ALA A 777 8.97 19.99 0.36
CA ALA A 777 7.96 19.02 0.79
C ALA A 777 7.45 18.17 -0.38
N GLU A 778 7.20 18.79 -1.54
CA GLU A 778 6.79 18.08 -2.77
C GLU A 778 7.88 17.14 -3.27
N THR A 779 9.15 17.56 -3.21
CA THR A 779 10.29 16.70 -3.55
C THR A 779 10.41 15.51 -2.60
N GLU A 780 10.23 15.71 -1.29
CA GLU A 780 10.21 14.62 -0.30
C GLU A 780 9.08 13.61 -0.60
N ARG A 781 7.88 14.09 -0.98
CA ARG A 781 6.77 13.22 -1.43
C ARG A 781 7.10 12.45 -2.71
N LEU A 782 7.76 13.10 -3.68
CA LEU A 782 8.20 12.46 -4.91
C LEU A 782 9.23 11.36 -4.65
N ILE A 783 10.18 11.61 -3.75
CA ILE A 783 11.15 10.61 -3.29
C ILE A 783 10.44 9.39 -2.69
N ALA A 784 9.49 9.63 -1.78
CA ALA A 784 8.71 8.55 -1.16
C ALA A 784 7.93 7.74 -2.21
N ARG A 785 7.32 8.41 -3.20
CA ARG A 785 6.61 7.77 -4.31
C ARG A 785 7.53 6.87 -5.14
N ILE A 786 8.70 7.36 -5.53
CA ILE A 786 9.66 6.60 -6.33
C ILE A 786 10.19 5.39 -5.58
N ARG A 787 10.48 5.53 -4.28
CA ARG A 787 10.91 4.42 -3.41
C ARG A 787 9.82 3.36 -3.27
N SER A 788 8.56 3.78 -3.11
CA SER A 788 7.40 2.87 -3.10
C SER A 788 7.27 2.10 -4.42
N TRP A 789 7.42 2.79 -5.56
CA TRP A 789 7.43 2.15 -6.88
C TRP A 789 8.56 1.14 -7.05
N ALA A 790 9.78 1.51 -6.65
CA ALA A 790 10.95 0.64 -6.64
C ALA A 790 10.81 -0.53 -5.65
N GLY A 791 9.95 -0.40 -4.63
CA GLY A 791 9.82 -1.37 -3.54
C GLY A 791 11.06 -1.41 -2.63
N THR A 792 11.82 -0.32 -2.58
CA THR A 792 13.11 -0.23 -1.88
C THR A 792 13.14 1.10 -1.10
N PRO A 793 13.01 1.08 0.25
CA PRO A 793 12.95 2.31 1.06
C PRO A 793 14.22 3.17 1.00
N ASP A 794 15.37 2.56 0.72
CA ASP A 794 16.68 3.20 0.57
C ASP A 794 17.11 3.34 -0.90
N PHE A 795 16.14 3.32 -1.84
CA PHE A 795 16.43 3.53 -3.27
C PHE A 795 17.19 4.84 -3.46
N PRO A 796 18.38 4.82 -4.11
CA PRO A 796 19.20 6.01 -4.27
C PRO A 796 18.53 7.09 -5.10
N ILE A 797 18.49 8.31 -4.55
CA ILE A 797 17.97 9.50 -5.23
C ILE A 797 19.11 10.51 -5.42
N ILE A 798 19.15 11.11 -6.59
CA ILE A 798 20.06 12.19 -6.96
C ILE A 798 19.18 13.41 -7.26
N LEU A 799 19.39 14.51 -6.55
CA LEU A 799 18.68 15.77 -6.75
C LEU A 799 19.60 16.73 -7.50
N MET A 800 19.19 17.15 -8.69
CA MET A 800 19.89 18.18 -9.48
C MET A 800 19.05 19.45 -9.45
N SER A 801 19.64 20.56 -9.01
CA SER A 801 18.93 21.85 -9.00
C SER A 801 18.99 22.51 -10.38
N ASP A 802 17.93 23.17 -10.83
CA ASP A 802 18.01 23.94 -12.07
C ASP A 802 18.95 25.15 -11.99
N PRO A 803 19.63 25.50 -13.11
CA PRO A 803 20.50 26.66 -13.18
C PRO A 803 19.71 27.98 -13.25
N TYR A 804 20.39 29.10 -13.49
CA TYR A 804 19.72 30.38 -13.63
C TYR A 804 18.74 30.38 -14.81
N ARG A 805 17.50 30.81 -14.53
CA ARG A 805 16.50 31.20 -15.52
C ARG A 805 16.06 32.64 -15.28
N LYS A 806 15.60 33.29 -16.33
CA LYS A 806 14.98 34.62 -16.28
C LYS A 806 13.46 34.50 -16.43
N GLY A 807 12.76 35.61 -16.21
CA GLY A 807 11.30 35.68 -16.27
C GLY A 807 10.57 35.48 -14.93
N LEU A 808 11.30 35.23 -13.84
CA LEU A 808 10.74 35.24 -12.48
C LEU A 808 10.60 36.67 -11.95
N ASN A 809 9.58 36.92 -11.14
CA ASN A 809 9.50 38.17 -10.37
C ASN A 809 10.48 38.16 -9.17
N PRO A 810 10.77 39.30 -8.53
CA PRO A 810 11.78 39.35 -7.46
C PRO A 810 11.51 38.42 -6.26
N ALA A 811 10.24 38.17 -5.93
CA ALA A 811 9.90 37.26 -4.83
C ALA A 811 10.15 35.80 -5.24
N GLN A 812 9.70 35.41 -6.43
CA GLN A 812 9.97 34.08 -7.00
C GLN A 812 11.48 33.83 -7.17
N GLU A 813 12.25 34.83 -7.60
CA GLU A 813 13.71 34.71 -7.74
C GLU A 813 14.40 34.50 -6.39
N ALA A 814 13.91 35.14 -5.33
CA ALA A 814 14.41 34.94 -3.98
C ALA A 814 14.09 33.53 -3.44
N GLU A 815 12.90 33.00 -3.73
CA GLU A 815 12.52 31.62 -3.40
C GLU A 815 13.37 30.60 -4.19
N TYR A 816 13.46 30.78 -5.50
CA TYR A 816 14.21 29.91 -6.39
C TYR A 816 15.70 29.84 -6.02
N ALA A 817 16.29 30.95 -5.55
CA ALA A 817 17.65 30.97 -5.02
C ALA A 817 17.84 30.08 -3.78
N ARG A 818 16.77 29.71 -3.06
CA ARG A 818 16.79 28.84 -1.88
C ARG A 818 16.48 27.36 -2.20
N TYR A 819 16.10 27.02 -3.43
CA TYR A 819 15.81 25.64 -3.84
C TYR A 819 17.01 24.69 -3.62
N PRO A 820 18.26 25.05 -3.92
CA PRO A 820 19.39 24.17 -3.59
C PRO A 820 19.56 23.96 -2.08
N GLY A 821 19.17 24.93 -1.24
CA GLY A 821 19.11 24.77 0.22
C GLY A 821 18.02 23.80 0.67
N ALA A 822 16.85 23.83 0.02
CA ALA A 822 15.80 22.82 0.19
C ALA A 822 16.32 21.42 -0.15
N LEU A 823 16.91 21.24 -1.33
CA LEU A 823 17.44 19.94 -1.78
C LEU A 823 18.57 19.45 -0.85
N ARG A 824 19.48 20.33 -0.42
CA ARG A 824 20.46 20.00 0.62
C ARG A 824 19.73 19.48 1.84
N ALA A 825 18.77 20.22 2.40
CA ALA A 825 18.12 19.85 3.65
C ALA A 825 17.56 18.41 3.61
N ILE A 826 16.98 18.02 2.47
CA ILE A 826 16.55 16.63 2.20
C ILE A 826 17.72 15.66 2.33
N ALA A 827 18.83 15.90 1.62
CA ALA A 827 20.01 15.04 1.68
C ALA A 827 20.74 15.03 3.04
N ASP A 828 20.50 16.03 3.89
CA ASP A 828 21.04 16.04 5.24
C ASP A 828 20.24 15.13 6.17
N SER A 829 18.92 15.07 5.98
CA SER A 829 18.01 14.18 6.70
C SER A 829 17.97 12.76 6.14
N ASP A 830 18.27 12.59 4.85
CA ASP A 830 18.13 11.31 4.14
C ASP A 830 19.48 10.83 3.59
N PRO A 831 20.07 9.78 4.19
CA PRO A 831 21.37 9.27 3.78
C PRO A 831 21.36 8.65 2.37
N ALA A 832 20.21 8.28 1.81
CA ALA A 832 20.11 7.72 0.46
C ALA A 832 19.82 8.78 -0.61
N VAL A 833 20.10 10.05 -0.30
CA VAL A 833 19.98 11.18 -1.22
C VAL A 833 21.35 11.85 -1.44
N LEU A 834 21.64 12.20 -2.70
CA LEU A 834 22.77 13.01 -3.13
C LEU A 834 22.25 14.25 -3.85
N VAL A 835 22.86 15.41 -3.60
CA VAL A 835 22.51 16.68 -4.22
C VAL A 835 23.65 17.16 -5.09
N ILE A 836 23.32 17.63 -6.30
CA ILE A 836 24.17 18.39 -7.19
C ILE A 836 23.56 19.78 -7.34
N ASN A 837 24.30 20.78 -6.89
CA ASN A 837 23.87 22.17 -6.95
C ASN A 837 24.29 22.78 -8.30
N SER A 838 23.58 22.38 -9.36
CA SER A 838 23.84 22.88 -10.72
C SER A 838 23.63 24.39 -10.83
N ARG A 839 22.79 24.98 -9.96
CA ARG A 839 22.68 26.44 -9.85
C ARG A 839 23.98 27.12 -9.52
N ARG A 840 24.69 26.62 -8.49
CA ARG A 840 26.02 27.13 -8.12
C ARG A 840 27.06 26.83 -9.19
N LEU A 841 27.09 25.59 -9.71
CA LEU A 841 28.04 25.18 -10.75
C LEU A 841 27.96 26.12 -11.97
N MET A 842 26.75 26.50 -12.39
CA MET A 842 26.56 27.37 -13.54
C MET A 842 26.73 28.86 -13.19
N ASP A 843 26.38 29.31 -11.98
CA ASP A 843 26.62 30.71 -11.55
C ASP A 843 28.12 31.05 -11.56
N GLU A 844 28.97 30.13 -11.07
CA GLU A 844 30.43 30.27 -11.07
C GLU A 844 30.99 30.40 -12.51
N ARG A 845 30.24 29.96 -13.52
CA ARG A 845 30.56 30.05 -14.96
C ARG A 845 29.84 31.19 -15.68
N GLY A 846 29.15 32.04 -14.92
CA GLY A 846 28.52 33.25 -15.42
C GLY A 846 27.06 33.11 -15.85
N TRP A 847 26.39 31.99 -15.57
CA TRP A 847 24.93 31.88 -15.78
C TRP A 847 24.21 32.61 -14.66
N LYS A 848 24.17 33.94 -14.74
CA LYS A 848 23.55 34.80 -13.73
C LYS A 848 23.08 36.13 -14.32
N ALA A 849 22.08 36.73 -13.68
CA ALA A 849 21.45 37.99 -14.08
C ALA A 849 22.47 39.11 -14.35
N SER A 850 23.56 39.17 -13.58
CA SER A 850 24.61 40.20 -13.72
C SER A 850 25.52 40.02 -14.93
N GLN A 851 25.37 38.94 -15.70
CA GLN A 851 26.11 38.66 -16.93
C GLN A 851 25.17 38.35 -18.13
N PRO A 852 24.35 39.31 -18.58
CA PRO A 852 23.31 39.07 -19.59
C PRO A 852 23.85 38.58 -20.94
N ASN A 853 25.05 39.04 -21.36
CA ASN A 853 25.68 38.54 -22.59
C ASN A 853 26.05 37.05 -22.51
N ARG A 854 26.38 36.58 -21.30
CA ARG A 854 26.66 35.16 -21.07
C ARG A 854 25.36 34.35 -21.10
N LEU A 855 24.27 34.90 -20.55
CA LEU A 855 22.97 34.25 -20.58
C LEU A 855 22.47 34.01 -22.01
N SER A 856 22.62 34.96 -22.93
CA SER A 856 22.22 34.76 -24.34
C SER A 856 23.00 33.66 -25.07
N ASP A 857 24.20 33.29 -24.58
CA ASP A 857 24.98 32.19 -25.15
C ASP A 857 24.48 30.82 -24.69
N VAL A 858 23.80 30.74 -23.55
CA VAL A 858 23.51 29.50 -22.81
C VAL A 858 22.02 29.27 -22.55
N LEU A 859 21.20 30.31 -22.66
CA LEU A 859 19.75 30.26 -22.65
C LEU A 859 19.19 30.77 -23.99
N LEU A 860 18.27 30.02 -24.57
CA LEU A 860 17.65 30.27 -25.88
C LEU A 860 16.52 31.30 -25.79
N ASP A 861 15.65 31.16 -24.80
CA ASP A 861 14.44 31.98 -24.60
C ASP A 861 14.37 32.51 -23.17
N ASP A 862 15.54 32.84 -22.60
CA ASP A 862 15.73 33.26 -21.20
C ASP A 862 15.42 32.16 -20.16
N VAL A 863 14.94 30.97 -20.56
CA VAL A 863 14.64 29.84 -19.66
C VAL A 863 15.39 28.59 -20.10
N HIS A 864 15.18 28.16 -21.35
CA HIS A 864 15.66 26.90 -21.90
C HIS A 864 17.09 26.96 -22.39
N TYR A 865 17.84 25.86 -22.29
CA TYR A 865 19.25 25.83 -22.65
C TYR A 865 19.52 26.02 -24.16
N THR A 866 20.58 26.73 -24.54
CA THR A 866 21.18 26.60 -25.89
C THR A 866 21.95 25.27 -26.00
N PRO A 867 22.43 24.80 -27.18
CA PRO A 867 23.14 23.52 -27.22
C PRO A 867 24.45 23.61 -26.43
N ARG A 868 25.09 24.79 -26.47
CA ARG A 868 26.26 25.11 -25.65
C ARG A 868 25.93 25.05 -24.17
N GLY A 869 24.79 25.63 -23.76
CA GLY A 869 24.33 25.58 -22.38
C GLY A 869 24.10 24.15 -21.90
N ALA A 870 23.38 23.36 -22.70
CA ALA A 870 23.13 21.94 -22.43
C ALA A 870 24.42 21.11 -22.32
N ILE A 871 25.39 21.31 -23.22
CA ILE A 871 26.69 20.60 -23.14
C ILE A 871 27.42 20.95 -21.85
N GLU A 872 27.51 22.25 -21.55
CA GLU A 872 28.23 22.75 -20.37
C GLU A 872 27.62 22.27 -19.06
N LEU A 873 26.29 22.25 -18.96
CA LEU A 873 25.56 21.76 -17.81
C LEU A 873 25.80 20.25 -17.62
N ALA A 874 25.59 19.45 -18.68
CA ALA A 874 25.77 18.00 -18.63
C ALA A 874 27.20 17.59 -18.24
N GLU A 875 28.22 18.30 -18.77
CA GLU A 875 29.62 18.04 -18.43
C GLU A 875 29.91 18.28 -16.94
N GLU A 876 29.46 19.40 -16.37
CA GLU A 876 29.75 19.72 -14.98
C GLU A 876 28.92 18.89 -14.00
N GLU A 877 27.65 18.59 -14.32
CA GLU A 877 26.83 17.70 -13.50
C GLU A 877 27.36 16.27 -13.49
N MET A 878 27.77 15.73 -14.65
CA MET A 878 28.32 14.37 -14.71
C MET A 878 29.69 14.27 -14.03
N LYS A 879 30.51 15.32 -14.13
CA LYS A 879 31.77 15.42 -13.39
C LYS A 879 31.54 15.53 -11.88
N ALA A 880 30.51 16.26 -11.45
CA ALA A 880 30.10 16.34 -10.06
C ALA A 880 29.56 14.98 -9.55
N LEU A 881 28.75 14.30 -10.38
CA LEU A 881 28.12 13.02 -10.07
C LEU A 881 29.11 11.87 -9.96
N LEU A 882 30.00 11.72 -10.95
CA LEU A 882 30.90 10.58 -11.10
C LEU A 882 32.31 10.82 -10.53
N GLY A 883 32.62 12.07 -10.19
CA GLY A 883 33.96 12.52 -9.88
C GLY A 883 34.85 12.62 -11.14
N PRO A 884 36.12 13.04 -10.96
CA PRO A 884 37.08 13.21 -12.06
C PRO A 884 37.52 11.93 -12.79
#